data_AF-A0A7J9IT98-F1
#
_entry.id   AF-A0A7J9IT98-F1
#
_cell.length_a   1.000
_cell.length_b   1.000
_cell.length_c   1.000
_cell.angle_alpha   90.00
_cell.angle_beta   90.00
_cell.angle_gamma   90.00
#
_symmetry.space_group_name_H-M   'P 1'
#
loop_
_entity.id
_entity.type
_entity.pdbx_description
1 polymer ?
#
loop_
_entity_poly.entity_id
_entity_poly.type
_entity_poly.pdbx_seq_one_letter_code
_entity_poly.pdbx_strand_id
1 'polypeptide(L)'
;AKNLILAGVKSVTLHDEGAVELWDLSSNFVFSESDVGKNRALASVQKLQELNNAVIISTLTTKLTKEQLSDFQAVVFTDISFEKAIEFNDYCHNHQPPISFIKAEVRGLFGSIFCDFGPEFTVVDVDGEDPHTGIIASISNDNPALVSCVDDERLEFQDGDLVVFSEVHGMTELNDGKPRKIKNAKPYSFTLEEDTTQFGTYIKGGIVTQVKQPKVLNFKPLRDAIKDPGDFLLSDFSKFDRPPLLHLAFQALDKFVSDLGRFPVSGSEEDANKLISIAGNMNESLGDGRLEDINAKLLQHFAFGSRAVLNPMAAMFGGIVGQEVVKACSGKFHPVFQFFYFDSVESLPTEPVDPSDFRPLNSRYDAQISVFGSKLQKKLEDAKAFIVGSGALGCEFLKNIALMGVSCGNQGKLTITDDDVIEKSNLSRQFLFRDWNIGQAKSTVAASAAASINPCLKIEALQNRVGPETENVFDDTFWENLTVVINALDNVNARLYVDQRCLYFQKPLLESGTLGAKCNTQMVIPHLTENYGASRDPPEKQAPMCTVHSFPHNIDHCLTWARSEFEGLLEKTPAEVNAYLSNPVEYKTAQRTAGDAQARDNLERILECLEKEKCVTFQDCISWARLRFEDYFVNRVKQLIYTFPEDAATSTGAPFWSAPKRFPHPLQFSTADPSHLQFVMAASILRAETFGIQIPDWVKHPQMLAEAVDKVTVPDFQPKKDAKIVTDEKATTLSTASIDDAGVINELIFKLELCTKNLPQGFKMKPIQFEKDDDTNYHMDLIAGLANMRARNYSIPEVDKLKAKFIAGRIIPAIATSTAMATGLVCLELYKALDGGHKVEDYRNTFANLALPLFSMAEPVPPKVIKHGDMSWTVWDR
;
A
#
# COMPACT_ATOMS: atom_id res chain seq x y z
N ALA A 1 1.49 -19.98 5.93
CA ALA A 1 2.85 -20.19 5.38
C ALA A 1 3.26 -19.12 4.36
N LYS A 2 2.69 -19.08 3.14
CA LYS A 2 3.05 -18.14 2.05
C LYS A 2 3.35 -16.70 2.53
N ASN A 3 2.40 -16.06 3.22
CA ASN A 3 2.54 -14.68 3.70
C ASN A 3 3.72 -14.50 4.68
N LEU A 4 4.02 -15.48 5.53
CA LEU A 4 5.11 -15.40 6.51
C LEU A 4 6.48 -15.51 5.86
N ILE A 5 6.58 -16.37 4.84
CA ILE A 5 7.81 -16.55 4.06
C ILE A 5 8.13 -15.27 3.31
N LEU A 6 7.13 -14.65 2.69
CA LEU A 6 7.28 -13.36 2.02
C LEU A 6 7.60 -12.21 2.99
N ALA A 7 7.03 -12.25 4.21
CA ALA A 7 7.34 -11.27 5.26
C ALA A 7 8.79 -11.40 5.80
N GLY A 8 9.47 -12.53 5.56
CA GLY A 8 10.88 -12.71 5.91
C GLY A 8 11.14 -13.11 7.36
N VAL A 9 10.33 -14.01 7.93
CA VAL A 9 10.63 -14.62 9.24
C VAL A 9 11.90 -15.48 9.20
N LYS A 10 12.53 -15.76 10.35
CA LYS A 10 13.77 -16.58 10.41
C LYS A 10 13.62 -17.96 9.75
N SER A 11 12.53 -18.66 10.05
CA SER A 11 12.24 -19.99 9.53
C SER A 11 10.76 -20.30 9.65
N VAL A 12 10.24 -21.16 8.78
CA VAL A 12 8.89 -21.72 8.85
C VAL A 12 8.98 -23.24 8.88
N THR A 13 8.42 -23.87 9.90
CA THR A 13 8.26 -25.33 9.95
C THR A 13 6.82 -25.71 9.64
N LEU A 14 6.64 -26.61 8.68
CA LEU A 14 5.33 -27.14 8.31
C LEU A 14 5.11 -28.48 9.01
N HIS A 15 3.99 -28.62 9.72
CA HIS A 15 3.58 -29.89 10.31
C HIS A 15 2.32 -30.38 9.61
N ASP A 16 2.35 -31.64 9.16
CA ASP A 16 1.16 -32.34 8.65
C ASP A 16 1.44 -33.85 8.63
N GLU A 17 0.49 -34.66 9.12
CA GLU A 17 0.56 -36.13 9.09
C GLU A 17 -0.20 -36.72 7.89
N GLY A 18 -1.06 -35.94 7.25
CA GLY A 18 -1.95 -36.35 6.16
C GLY A 18 -1.27 -36.38 4.79
N ALA A 19 -1.92 -37.10 3.87
CA ALA A 19 -1.57 -37.11 2.47
C ALA A 19 -2.39 -36.07 1.70
N VAL A 20 -1.84 -35.57 0.59
CA VAL A 20 -2.55 -34.71 -0.36
C VAL A 20 -3.71 -35.51 -0.94
N GLU A 21 -4.92 -34.98 -0.80
CA GLU A 21 -6.13 -35.48 -1.44
C GLU A 21 -6.54 -34.55 -2.60
N LEU A 22 -7.36 -35.06 -3.52
CA LEU A 22 -7.93 -34.23 -4.58
C LEU A 22 -8.78 -33.07 -4.01
N TRP A 23 -9.35 -33.28 -2.82
CA TRP A 23 -10.10 -32.27 -2.06
C TRP A 23 -9.23 -31.06 -1.66
N ASP A 24 -7.94 -31.26 -1.38
CA ASP A 24 -7.03 -30.18 -0.96
C ASP A 24 -6.74 -29.20 -2.11
N LEU A 25 -6.85 -29.64 -3.37
CA LEU A 25 -6.56 -28.82 -4.55
C LEU A 25 -7.61 -27.71 -4.78
N SER A 26 -8.74 -27.73 -4.06
CA SER A 26 -9.76 -26.66 -4.09
C SER A 26 -9.26 -25.36 -3.45
N SER A 27 -8.30 -25.42 -2.53
CA SER A 27 -7.78 -24.24 -1.83
C SER A 27 -6.27 -24.14 -1.71
N ASN A 28 -5.55 -25.20 -2.07
CA ASN A 28 -4.10 -25.22 -1.96
C ASN A 28 -3.41 -25.08 -3.32
N PHE A 29 -2.88 -23.89 -3.60
CA PHE A 29 -2.15 -23.60 -4.84
C PHE A 29 -0.78 -24.30 -4.93
N VAL A 30 -0.31 -24.87 -3.82
CA VAL A 30 0.99 -25.55 -3.78
C VAL A 30 0.89 -26.97 -4.33
N PHE A 31 -0.28 -27.60 -4.31
CA PHE A 31 -0.43 -28.97 -4.78
C PHE A 31 -0.79 -29.04 -6.27
N SER A 32 -0.29 -30.08 -6.92
CA SER A 32 -0.75 -30.54 -8.24
C SER A 32 -1.41 -31.91 -8.11
N GLU A 33 -2.11 -32.36 -9.14
CA GLU A 33 -2.69 -33.72 -9.15
C GLU A 33 -1.62 -34.82 -9.01
N SER A 34 -0.37 -34.54 -9.42
CA SER A 34 0.76 -35.45 -9.27
C SER A 34 1.28 -35.58 -7.83
N ASP A 35 0.80 -34.74 -6.92
CA ASP A 35 1.16 -34.77 -5.51
C ASP A 35 0.18 -35.58 -4.67
N VAL A 36 -0.98 -35.98 -5.22
CA VAL A 36 -1.98 -36.80 -4.52
C VAL A 36 -1.32 -38.08 -3.98
N GLY A 37 -1.54 -38.33 -2.68
CA GLY A 37 -0.93 -39.43 -1.94
C GLY A 37 0.44 -39.12 -1.30
N LYS A 38 1.11 -38.02 -1.64
CA LYS A 38 2.31 -37.55 -0.92
C LYS A 38 1.90 -36.86 0.38
N ASN A 39 2.77 -36.85 1.38
CA ASN A 39 2.52 -36.05 2.59
C ASN A 39 2.43 -34.55 2.27
N ARG A 40 1.43 -33.85 2.81
CA ARG A 40 1.14 -32.44 2.51
C ARG A 40 2.27 -31.49 2.88
N ALA A 41 2.91 -31.68 4.03
CA ALA A 41 4.05 -30.87 4.46
C ALA A 41 5.25 -31.06 3.51
N LEU A 42 5.61 -32.31 3.20
CA LEU A 42 6.72 -32.62 2.28
C LEU A 42 6.48 -32.11 0.86
N ALA A 43 5.26 -32.27 0.34
CA ALA A 43 4.89 -31.79 -0.99
C ALA A 43 4.97 -30.25 -1.10
N SER A 44 4.89 -29.54 0.03
CA SER A 44 4.87 -28.07 0.05
C SER A 44 6.26 -27.42 0.03
N VAL A 45 7.30 -28.12 0.48
CA VAL A 45 8.60 -27.52 0.81
C VAL A 45 9.22 -26.81 -0.38
N GLN A 46 9.37 -27.50 -1.51
CA GLN A 46 10.09 -26.97 -2.67
C GLN A 46 9.47 -25.65 -3.16
N LYS A 47 8.16 -25.67 -3.41
CA LYS A 47 7.44 -24.50 -3.94
C LYS A 47 7.40 -23.33 -2.96
N LEU A 48 7.33 -23.59 -1.66
CA LEU A 48 7.36 -22.55 -0.65
C LEU A 48 8.77 -21.97 -0.46
N GLN A 49 9.83 -22.78 -0.60
CA GLN A 49 11.21 -22.35 -0.41
C GLN A 49 11.62 -21.32 -1.46
N GLU A 50 11.11 -21.48 -2.69
CA GLU A 50 11.35 -20.55 -3.79
C GLU A 50 10.71 -19.16 -3.60
N LEU A 51 9.77 -19.00 -2.66
CA LEU A 51 9.13 -17.70 -2.40
C LEU A 51 10.11 -16.71 -1.76
N ASN A 52 10.99 -17.20 -0.88
CA ASN A 52 12.01 -16.39 -0.24
C ASN A 52 13.18 -17.27 0.22
N ASN A 53 14.31 -17.18 -0.49
CA ASN A 53 15.51 -17.95 -0.20
C ASN A 53 16.17 -17.61 1.15
N ALA A 54 15.80 -16.48 1.77
CA ALA A 54 16.30 -16.10 3.09
C ALA A 54 15.57 -16.80 4.25
N VAL A 55 14.39 -17.41 3.98
CA VAL A 55 13.59 -18.10 5.00
C VAL A 55 13.83 -19.59 4.91
N ILE A 56 14.27 -20.19 6.01
CA ILE A 56 14.49 -21.64 6.07
C ILE A 56 13.14 -22.35 6.19
N ILE A 57 12.87 -23.30 5.30
CA ILE A 57 11.66 -24.14 5.37
C ILE A 57 12.01 -25.57 5.76
N SER A 58 11.37 -26.04 6.82
CA SER A 58 11.51 -27.41 7.35
C SER A 58 10.15 -28.07 7.56
N THR A 59 10.16 -29.38 7.78
CA THR A 59 8.94 -30.18 7.98
C THR A 59 9.01 -31.05 9.22
N LEU A 60 7.88 -31.22 9.88
CA LEU A 60 7.64 -32.25 10.89
C LEU A 60 6.49 -33.13 10.42
N THR A 61 6.76 -34.39 10.08
CA THR A 61 5.75 -35.30 9.52
C THR A 61 5.33 -36.41 10.49
N THR A 62 5.90 -36.39 11.70
CA THR A 62 5.54 -37.31 12.79
C THR A 62 4.49 -36.66 13.68
N LYS A 63 3.86 -37.46 14.53
CA LYS A 63 2.95 -36.96 15.57
C LYS A 63 3.57 -35.82 16.36
N LEU A 64 2.88 -34.69 16.40
CA LEU A 64 3.35 -33.50 17.12
C LEU A 64 3.25 -33.72 18.63
N THR A 65 4.33 -33.40 19.33
CA THR A 65 4.39 -33.37 20.79
C THR A 65 4.48 -31.93 21.27
N LYS A 66 3.97 -31.64 22.47
CA LYS A 66 3.96 -30.27 23.02
C LYS A 66 5.38 -29.75 23.26
N GLU A 67 6.32 -30.64 23.61
CA GLU A 67 7.72 -30.29 23.85
C GLU A 67 8.41 -29.74 22.60
N GLN A 68 8.01 -30.19 21.40
CA GLN A 68 8.52 -29.64 20.13
C GLN A 68 8.07 -28.19 19.89
N LEU A 69 7.03 -27.70 20.59
CA LEU A 69 6.57 -26.32 20.42
C LEU A 69 7.58 -25.31 20.98
N SER A 70 8.43 -25.71 21.94
CA SER A 70 9.46 -24.87 22.58
C SER A 70 10.51 -24.33 21.61
N ASP A 71 10.63 -24.90 20.41
CA ASP A 71 11.55 -24.42 19.37
C ASP A 71 11.01 -23.19 18.61
N PHE A 72 9.76 -22.79 18.85
CA PHE A 72 9.07 -21.74 18.09
C PHE A 72 8.66 -20.54 18.96
N GLN A 73 8.63 -19.35 18.36
CA GLN A 73 8.11 -18.14 19.00
C GLN A 73 6.60 -18.00 18.82
N ALA A 74 6.07 -18.47 17.69
CA ALA A 74 4.66 -18.48 17.37
C ALA A 74 4.28 -19.80 16.68
N VAL A 75 3.10 -20.33 17.02
CA VAL A 75 2.55 -21.57 16.47
C VAL A 75 1.14 -21.33 15.94
N VAL A 76 0.85 -21.88 14.76
CA VAL A 76 -0.44 -21.73 14.07
C VAL A 76 -1.04 -23.09 13.83
N PHE A 77 -2.27 -23.31 14.30
CA PHE A 77 -3.02 -24.55 14.11
C PHE A 77 -4.25 -24.31 13.23
N THR A 78 -4.40 -25.09 12.15
CA THR A 78 -5.50 -24.91 11.18
C THR A 78 -6.47 -26.08 11.06
N ASP A 79 -6.11 -27.26 11.56
CA ASP A 79 -6.98 -28.45 11.57
C ASP A 79 -6.58 -29.35 12.76
N ILE A 80 -6.95 -28.92 13.96
CA ILE A 80 -6.59 -29.57 15.23
C ILE A 80 -7.85 -29.92 16.02
N SER A 81 -7.86 -31.08 16.67
CA SER A 81 -8.98 -31.44 17.56
C SER A 81 -9.06 -30.48 18.73
N PHE A 82 -10.28 -30.29 19.24
CA PHE A 82 -10.51 -29.37 20.34
C PHE A 82 -9.67 -29.67 21.59
N GLU A 83 -9.58 -30.94 21.97
CA GLU A 83 -8.81 -31.38 23.15
C GLU A 83 -7.32 -31.11 22.98
N LYS A 84 -6.78 -31.32 21.78
CA LYS A 84 -5.37 -31.05 21.48
C LYS A 84 -5.08 -29.56 21.39
N ALA A 85 -6.03 -28.76 20.89
CA ALA A 85 -5.89 -27.31 20.87
C ALA A 85 -5.75 -26.75 22.29
N ILE A 86 -6.58 -27.22 23.25
CA ILE A 86 -6.45 -26.85 24.66
C ILE A 86 -5.09 -27.29 25.21
N GLU A 87 -4.68 -28.55 25.00
CA GLU A 87 -3.41 -29.07 25.51
C GLU A 87 -2.20 -28.24 25.03
N PHE A 88 -2.15 -27.92 23.73
CA PHE A 88 -1.05 -27.15 23.16
C PHE A 88 -1.11 -25.67 23.54
N ASN A 89 -2.30 -25.07 23.58
CA ASN A 89 -2.43 -23.70 24.03
C ASN A 89 -2.03 -23.55 25.51
N ASP A 90 -2.48 -24.44 26.40
CA ASP A 90 -2.07 -24.41 27.81
C ASP A 90 -0.55 -24.54 27.95
N TYR A 91 0.09 -25.38 27.14
CA TYR A 91 1.55 -25.49 27.12
C TYR A 91 2.21 -24.17 26.68
N CYS A 92 1.76 -23.60 25.55
CA CYS A 92 2.27 -22.35 25.00
C CYS A 92 2.12 -21.17 25.95
N HIS A 93 0.93 -21.03 26.57
CA HIS A 93 0.60 -19.96 27.50
C HIS A 93 1.46 -19.99 28.78
N ASN A 94 1.73 -21.19 29.30
CA ASN A 94 2.50 -21.39 30.53
C ASN A 94 4.02 -21.55 30.29
N HIS A 95 4.47 -21.55 29.03
CA HIS A 95 5.89 -21.64 28.69
C HIS A 95 6.65 -20.36 29.10
N GLN A 96 7.97 -20.47 29.29
CA GLN A 96 8.85 -19.36 29.67
C GLN A 96 10.03 -19.27 28.68
N PRO A 97 10.08 -18.23 27.80
CA PRO A 97 9.06 -17.20 27.59
C PRO A 97 7.77 -17.77 26.94
N PRO A 98 6.60 -17.13 27.09
CA PRO A 98 5.36 -17.60 26.46
C PRO A 98 5.50 -17.76 24.95
N ILE A 99 4.84 -18.77 24.39
CA ILE A 99 4.82 -19.03 22.94
C ILE A 99 3.49 -18.51 22.41
N SER A 100 3.51 -17.66 21.40
CA SER A 100 2.26 -17.14 20.82
C SER A 100 1.50 -18.26 20.11
N PHE A 101 0.24 -18.47 20.49
CA PHE A 101 -0.63 -19.50 19.94
C PHE A 101 -1.73 -18.87 19.09
N ILE A 102 -1.91 -19.37 17.88
CA ILE A 102 -3.02 -18.99 16.99
C ILE A 102 -3.73 -20.26 16.53
N LYS A 103 -5.05 -20.30 16.69
CA LYS A 103 -5.93 -21.32 16.06
C LYS A 103 -6.77 -20.63 15.01
N ALA A 104 -6.85 -21.18 13.81
CA ALA A 104 -7.65 -20.61 12.73
C ALA A 104 -8.33 -21.70 11.91
N GLU A 105 -9.62 -21.60 11.66
CA GLU A 105 -10.36 -22.60 10.91
C GLU A 105 -11.20 -21.97 9.80
N VAL A 106 -11.29 -22.66 8.68
CA VAL A 106 -12.20 -22.33 7.58
C VAL A 106 -13.07 -23.57 7.35
N ARG A 107 -14.39 -23.37 7.40
CA ARG A 107 -15.43 -24.40 7.30
C ARG A 107 -16.49 -23.90 6.32
N GLY A 108 -16.25 -24.11 5.02
CA GLY A 108 -17.08 -23.61 3.93
C GLY A 108 -17.03 -22.09 3.86
N LEU A 109 -18.19 -21.43 3.99
CA LEU A 109 -18.35 -19.98 4.02
C LEU A 109 -18.17 -19.37 5.42
N PHE A 110 -17.71 -20.17 6.39
CA PHE A 110 -17.54 -19.75 7.78
C PHE A 110 -16.08 -19.89 8.19
N GLY A 111 -15.62 -19.05 9.12
CA GLY A 111 -14.30 -19.18 9.69
C GLY A 111 -14.18 -18.59 11.09
N SER A 112 -13.16 -19.05 11.81
CA SER A 112 -12.83 -18.60 13.16
C SER A 112 -11.32 -18.38 13.31
N ILE A 113 -10.94 -17.39 14.12
CA ILE A 113 -9.57 -17.19 14.59
C ILE A 113 -9.62 -17.01 16.11
N PHE A 114 -8.65 -17.62 16.80
CA PHE A 114 -8.34 -17.39 18.19
C PHE A 114 -6.84 -17.07 18.33
N CYS A 115 -6.52 -16.02 19.08
CA CYS A 115 -5.14 -15.64 19.39
C CYS A 115 -4.91 -15.63 20.91
N ASP A 116 -3.80 -16.20 21.34
CA ASP A 116 -3.28 -16.14 22.70
C ASP A 116 -1.77 -15.90 22.67
N PHE A 117 -1.34 -14.67 22.99
CA PHE A 117 0.08 -14.30 22.97
C PHE A 117 0.72 -14.36 24.35
N GLY A 118 0.08 -15.07 25.30
CA GLY A 118 0.56 -15.28 26.65
C GLY A 118 -0.05 -14.33 27.68
N PRO A 119 0.28 -14.53 28.96
CA PRO A 119 -0.32 -13.82 30.09
C PRO A 119 -0.02 -12.33 30.09
N GLU A 120 1.07 -11.89 29.44
CA GLU A 120 1.46 -10.50 29.31
C GLU A 120 2.17 -10.29 27.95
N PHE A 121 1.59 -9.49 27.06
CA PHE A 121 2.13 -9.17 25.74
C PHE A 121 2.19 -7.66 25.53
N THR A 122 3.37 -7.13 25.19
CA THR A 122 3.57 -5.69 24.97
C THR A 122 3.43 -5.34 23.48
N VAL A 123 2.42 -4.55 23.16
CA VAL A 123 2.25 -3.89 21.85
C VAL A 123 3.01 -2.58 21.87
N VAL A 124 4.06 -2.43 21.07
CA VAL A 124 4.91 -1.21 21.04
C VAL A 124 4.31 -0.09 20.20
N ASP A 125 3.46 -0.44 19.24
CA ASP A 125 2.83 0.47 18.29
C ASP A 125 1.47 -0.12 17.93
N VAL A 126 0.37 0.55 18.29
CA VAL A 126 -0.97 -0.03 18.25
C VAL A 126 -1.61 0.08 16.87
N ASP A 127 -1.34 1.16 16.13
CA ASP A 127 -2.02 1.51 14.89
C ASP A 127 -1.09 1.57 13.66
N GLY A 128 0.22 1.69 13.89
CA GLY A 128 1.25 1.91 12.88
C GLY A 128 1.06 3.16 12.02
N GLU A 129 0.28 4.12 12.51
CA GLU A 129 0.28 5.47 11.96
C GLU A 129 1.53 6.21 12.46
N ASP A 130 2.09 7.07 11.60
CA ASP A 130 3.20 7.93 12.00
C ASP A 130 2.74 8.84 13.17
N PRO A 131 3.60 9.10 14.18
CA PRO A 131 3.25 9.99 15.27
C PRO A 131 2.85 11.38 14.75
N HIS A 132 1.68 11.87 15.18
CA HIS A 132 1.20 13.17 14.73
C HIS A 132 2.16 14.29 15.16
N THR A 133 2.30 15.31 14.32
CA THR A 133 3.17 16.47 14.59
C THR A 133 2.43 17.78 14.35
N GLY A 134 2.81 18.84 15.07
CA GLY A 134 2.28 20.18 14.87
C GLY A 134 3.35 21.25 15.05
N ILE A 135 3.24 22.34 14.29
CA ILE A 135 4.10 23.52 14.44
C ILE A 135 3.44 24.47 15.42
N ILE A 136 4.17 24.87 16.46
CA ILE A 136 3.66 25.69 17.56
C ILE A 136 3.62 27.16 17.14
N ALA A 137 2.47 27.79 17.36
CA ALA A 137 2.27 29.21 17.19
C ALA A 137 2.48 29.95 18.52
N SER A 138 1.92 29.44 19.62
CA SER A 138 2.07 30.01 20.95
C SER A 138 1.85 29.01 22.09
N ILE A 139 2.41 29.33 23.26
CA ILE A 139 2.22 28.58 24.51
C ILE A 139 1.97 29.59 25.65
N SER A 140 0.92 29.39 26.45
CA SER A 140 0.69 30.22 27.64
C SER A 140 1.48 29.72 28.86
N ASN A 141 1.88 30.66 29.73
CA ASN A 141 2.39 30.37 31.07
C ASN A 141 1.21 30.28 32.05
N ASP A 142 0.49 29.17 32.04
CA ASP A 142 -0.74 28.97 32.82
C ASP A 142 -0.88 27.52 33.32
N ASN A 143 -1.90 27.25 34.14
CA ASN A 143 -2.26 25.92 34.61
C ASN A 143 -3.78 25.68 34.44
N PRO A 144 -4.22 25.03 33.33
CA PRO A 144 -3.39 24.36 32.32
C PRO A 144 -2.87 25.30 31.23
N ALA A 145 -1.67 25.02 30.72
CA ALA A 145 -1.09 25.79 29.61
C ALA A 145 -1.83 25.52 28.30
N LEU A 146 -2.24 26.57 27.59
CA LEU A 146 -2.80 26.48 26.24
C LEU A 146 -1.68 26.49 25.21
N VAL A 147 -1.61 25.46 24.38
CA VAL A 147 -0.75 25.38 23.22
C VAL A 147 -1.61 25.58 21.97
N SER A 148 -1.26 26.57 21.16
CA SER A 148 -1.86 26.81 19.85
C SER A 148 -0.86 26.47 18.75
N CYS A 149 -1.31 25.75 17.72
CA CYS A 149 -0.51 25.41 16.56
C CYS A 149 -0.91 26.24 15.34
N VAL A 150 -0.08 26.24 14.29
CA VAL A 150 -0.37 26.93 13.03
C VAL A 150 -1.60 26.30 12.35
N ASP A 151 -2.47 27.14 11.79
CA ASP A 151 -3.77 26.72 11.22
C ASP A 151 -3.68 25.94 9.89
N ASP A 152 -2.48 25.73 9.36
CA ASP A 152 -2.23 25.09 8.05
C ASP A 152 -2.56 23.60 8.06
N GLU A 153 -2.35 22.91 9.19
CA GLU A 153 -2.67 21.50 9.35
C GLU A 153 -3.47 21.27 10.64
N ARG A 154 -4.57 20.51 10.51
CA ARG A 154 -5.34 20.09 11.68
C ARG A 154 -4.50 19.10 12.50
N LEU A 155 -4.39 19.38 13.79
CA LEU A 155 -3.90 18.43 14.78
C LEU A 155 -4.89 17.27 14.90
N GLU A 156 -4.37 16.05 14.79
CA GLU A 156 -5.13 14.81 14.97
C GLU A 156 -4.94 14.20 16.36
N PHE A 157 -4.41 14.98 17.32
CA PHE A 157 -4.25 14.54 18.68
C PHE A 157 -5.59 14.28 19.38
N GLN A 158 -5.60 13.36 20.34
CA GLN A 158 -6.74 13.01 21.17
C GLN A 158 -6.46 13.30 22.64
N ASP A 159 -7.53 13.48 23.43
CA ASP A 159 -7.41 13.67 24.87
C ASP A 159 -6.72 12.48 25.53
N GLY A 160 -5.67 12.76 26.29
CA GLY A 160 -4.85 11.76 26.95
C GLY A 160 -3.61 11.32 26.18
N ASP A 161 -3.44 11.76 24.93
CA ASP A 161 -2.20 11.56 24.19
C ASP A 161 -1.00 12.15 24.96
N LEU A 162 0.16 11.52 24.77
CA LEU A 162 1.43 12.07 25.21
C LEU A 162 2.12 12.78 24.06
N VAL A 163 2.73 13.93 24.35
CA VAL A 163 3.51 14.69 23.39
C VAL A 163 4.86 15.11 23.96
N VAL A 164 5.84 15.30 23.08
CA VAL A 164 7.13 15.92 23.37
C VAL A 164 7.30 17.18 22.54
N PHE A 165 8.14 18.09 23.03
CA PHE A 165 8.41 19.37 22.41
C PHE A 165 9.87 19.47 21.99
N SER A 166 10.11 20.19 20.89
CA SER A 166 11.44 20.54 20.42
C SER A 166 11.41 21.95 19.83
N GLU A 167 12.56 22.63 19.76
CA GLU A 167 12.70 23.97 19.17
C GLU A 167 11.87 25.08 19.81
N VAL A 168 11.38 24.91 21.05
CA VAL A 168 10.61 25.93 21.75
C VAL A 168 11.58 26.99 22.31
N HIS A 169 11.53 28.22 21.80
CA HIS A 169 12.34 29.32 22.32
C HIS A 169 11.58 30.13 23.38
N GLY A 170 12.28 30.49 24.46
CA GLY A 170 11.73 31.25 25.59
C GLY A 170 11.17 30.38 26.72
N MET A 171 10.65 29.19 26.38
CA MET A 171 10.15 28.18 27.33
C MET A 171 10.94 26.87 27.16
N THR A 172 12.24 26.93 27.45
CA THR A 172 13.21 25.85 27.13
C THR A 172 13.01 24.56 27.90
N GLU A 173 12.31 24.63 29.04
CA GLU A 173 11.97 23.50 29.91
C GLU A 173 11.13 22.46 29.18
N LEU A 174 10.39 22.85 28.14
CA LEU A 174 9.63 21.92 27.31
C LEU A 174 10.53 21.08 26.38
N ASN A 175 11.74 21.52 26.04
CA ASN A 175 12.64 20.82 25.13
C ASN A 175 13.44 19.67 25.80
N ASP A 176 13.03 19.22 26.98
CA ASP A 176 13.70 18.18 27.78
C ASP A 176 13.46 16.75 27.28
N GLY A 177 12.64 16.57 26.23
CA GLY A 177 12.26 15.26 25.70
C GLY A 177 11.31 14.47 26.59
N LYS A 178 10.80 15.06 27.68
CA LYS A 178 9.86 14.41 28.60
C LYS A 178 8.45 14.38 27.99
N PRO A 179 7.79 13.19 27.90
CA PRO A 179 6.42 13.11 27.45
C PRO A 179 5.45 13.82 28.41
N ARG A 180 4.50 14.57 27.84
CA ARG A 180 3.50 15.38 28.57
C ARG A 180 2.10 15.03 28.09
N LYS A 181 1.17 14.86 29.02
CA LYS A 181 -0.22 14.51 28.71
C LYS A 181 -1.02 15.73 28.29
N ILE A 182 -1.81 15.58 27.24
CA ILE A 182 -2.67 16.64 26.72
C ILE A 182 -4.15 16.44 27.09
N LYS A 183 -4.90 17.54 27.09
CA LYS A 183 -6.35 17.62 27.30
C LYS A 183 -6.99 18.69 26.41
N ASN A 184 -8.30 18.65 26.25
CA ASN A 184 -9.07 19.59 25.44
C ASN A 184 -8.50 19.72 24.03
N ALA A 185 -8.12 18.60 23.42
CA ALA A 185 -7.60 18.55 22.06
C ALA A 185 -8.65 19.09 21.08
N LYS A 186 -8.25 20.11 20.33
CA LYS A 186 -9.02 20.76 19.27
C LYS A 186 -8.17 20.75 17.99
N PRO A 187 -8.77 21.02 16.81
CA PRO A 187 -8.05 20.97 15.55
C PRO A 187 -6.76 21.81 15.47
N TYR A 188 -6.62 22.88 16.27
CA TYR A 188 -5.46 23.78 16.22
C TYR A 188 -4.89 24.13 17.61
N SER A 189 -5.38 23.48 18.67
CA SER A 189 -4.95 23.81 20.02
C SER A 189 -5.22 22.67 20.98
N PHE A 190 -4.45 22.59 22.06
CA PHE A 190 -4.70 21.68 23.17
C PHE A 190 -4.17 22.30 24.46
N THR A 191 -4.47 21.68 25.59
CA THR A 191 -3.96 22.11 26.90
C THR A 191 -3.04 21.06 27.49
N LEU A 192 -1.98 21.48 28.20
CA LEU A 192 -1.07 20.59 28.92
C LEU A 192 -1.59 20.34 30.34
N GLU A 193 -1.47 19.11 30.81
CA GLU A 193 -1.69 18.79 32.24
C GLU A 193 -0.57 19.31 33.16
N GLU A 194 0.59 19.63 32.59
CA GLU A 194 1.74 20.16 33.34
C GLU A 194 1.57 21.67 33.59
N ASP A 195 1.93 22.11 34.79
CA ASP A 195 1.92 23.52 35.19
C ASP A 195 3.12 24.27 34.60
N THR A 196 2.87 25.22 33.69
CA THR A 196 3.92 26.01 33.03
C THR A 196 4.10 27.41 33.66
N THR A 197 3.45 27.70 34.80
CA THR A 197 3.52 29.03 35.44
C THR A 197 4.93 29.41 35.90
N GLN A 198 5.78 28.41 36.19
CA GLN A 198 7.17 28.61 36.61
C GLN A 198 8.18 28.55 35.45
N PHE A 199 7.73 28.27 34.22
CA PHE A 199 8.62 28.18 33.08
C PHE A 199 8.94 29.57 32.51
N GLY A 200 9.99 29.65 31.69
CA GLY A 200 10.24 30.84 30.88
C GLY A 200 9.05 31.21 29.97
N THR A 201 8.95 32.48 29.59
CA THR A 201 7.88 32.95 28.69
C THR A 201 8.17 32.53 27.26
N TYR A 202 7.20 31.91 26.60
CA TYR A 202 7.29 31.56 25.18
C TYR A 202 7.62 32.78 24.32
N ILE A 203 8.57 32.63 23.40
CA ILE A 203 8.97 33.67 22.44
C ILE A 203 8.57 33.29 21.02
N LYS A 204 9.05 32.15 20.51
CA LYS A 204 8.80 31.69 19.14
C LYS A 204 9.19 30.22 18.92
N GLY A 205 8.79 29.69 17.77
CA GLY A 205 9.18 28.37 17.29
C GLY A 205 8.50 27.24 18.05
N GLY A 206 8.95 26.02 17.81
CA GLY A 206 8.46 24.85 18.51
C GLY A 206 7.77 23.86 17.59
N ILE A 207 8.07 22.59 17.80
CA ILE A 207 7.39 21.45 17.20
C ILE A 207 6.88 20.58 18.34
N VAL A 208 5.61 20.19 18.27
CA VAL A 208 5.02 19.18 19.13
C VAL A 208 4.93 17.86 18.36
N THR A 209 5.31 16.76 18.98
CA THR A 209 5.29 15.41 18.38
C THR A 209 4.63 14.42 19.34
N GLN A 210 3.68 13.62 18.85
CA GLN A 210 3.03 12.56 19.61
C GLN A 210 4.05 11.49 20.04
N VAL A 211 3.87 10.93 21.22
CA VAL A 211 4.61 9.77 21.71
C VAL A 211 3.64 8.60 21.77
N LYS A 212 3.85 7.60 20.92
CA LYS A 212 3.08 6.34 20.94
C LYS A 212 3.44 5.57 22.22
N GLN A 213 2.45 5.27 23.05
CA GLN A 213 2.65 4.51 24.27
C GLN A 213 2.52 3.00 24.01
N PRO A 214 3.43 2.17 24.55
CA PRO A 214 3.24 0.73 24.55
C PRO A 214 1.97 0.35 25.31
N LYS A 215 1.21 -0.62 24.79
CA LYS A 215 0.01 -1.18 25.40
C LYS A 215 0.27 -2.63 25.80
N VAL A 216 0.04 -2.95 27.07
CA VAL A 216 0.13 -4.33 27.57
C VAL A 216 -1.24 -5.01 27.45
N LEU A 217 -1.27 -6.20 26.85
CA LEU A 217 -2.44 -7.05 26.71
C LEU A 217 -2.23 -8.35 27.48
N ASN A 218 -3.26 -8.80 28.20
CA ASN A 218 -3.22 -10.04 28.98
C ASN A 218 -4.17 -11.05 28.36
N PHE A 219 -3.64 -12.01 27.60
CA PHE A 219 -4.47 -13.00 26.92
C PHE A 219 -4.99 -14.05 27.92
N LYS A 220 -6.13 -14.65 27.61
CA LYS A 220 -6.67 -15.79 28.37
C LYS A 220 -6.26 -17.07 27.63
N PRO A 221 -5.92 -18.15 28.33
CA PRO A 221 -5.77 -19.45 27.68
C PRO A 221 -7.12 -19.87 27.07
N LEU A 222 -7.08 -20.60 25.96
CA LEU A 222 -8.23 -21.08 25.18
C LEU A 222 -9.28 -21.77 26.06
N ARG A 223 -8.84 -22.55 27.05
CA ARG A 223 -9.68 -23.24 28.04
C ARG A 223 -10.64 -22.31 28.78
N ASP A 224 -10.17 -21.10 29.08
CA ASP A 224 -10.91 -20.09 29.83
C ASP A 224 -11.62 -19.14 28.87
N ALA A 225 -10.94 -18.74 27.79
CA ALA A 225 -11.49 -17.86 26.77
C ALA A 225 -12.73 -18.47 26.08
N ILE A 226 -12.85 -19.78 25.94
CA ILE A 226 -14.06 -20.39 25.37
C ILE A 226 -15.30 -20.26 26.25
N LYS A 227 -15.12 -20.19 27.56
CA LYS A 227 -16.24 -20.06 28.50
C LYS A 227 -16.63 -18.60 28.70
N ASP A 228 -15.63 -17.72 28.61
CA ASP A 228 -15.77 -16.28 28.76
C ASP A 228 -14.96 -15.57 27.65
N PRO A 229 -15.53 -15.53 26.42
CA PRO A 229 -14.85 -15.01 25.24
C PRO A 229 -14.67 -13.49 25.24
N GLY A 230 -15.30 -12.78 26.19
CA GLY A 230 -15.34 -11.33 26.22
C GLY A 230 -16.07 -10.75 25.01
N ASP A 231 -15.65 -9.57 24.57
CA ASP A 231 -16.21 -8.92 23.40
C ASP A 231 -15.68 -9.56 22.11
N PHE A 232 -16.61 -9.91 21.21
CA PHE A 232 -16.25 -10.40 19.89
C PHE A 232 -15.86 -9.24 18.97
N LEU A 233 -14.79 -9.43 18.20
CA LEU A 233 -14.46 -8.52 17.11
C LEU A 233 -15.52 -8.66 16.00
N LEU A 234 -16.26 -7.58 15.75
CA LEU A 234 -17.29 -7.53 14.72
C LEU A 234 -16.68 -7.27 13.34
N SER A 235 -17.04 -8.10 12.35
CA SER A 235 -16.69 -7.88 10.95
C SER A 235 -17.73 -7.08 10.16
N ASP A 236 -19.01 -7.33 10.45
CA ASP A 236 -20.17 -6.74 9.79
C ASP A 236 -21.16 -6.34 10.89
N PHE A 237 -21.39 -5.03 11.03
CA PHE A 237 -22.29 -4.49 12.05
C PHE A 237 -23.76 -4.87 11.82
N SER A 238 -24.13 -5.33 10.62
CA SER A 238 -25.46 -5.88 10.35
C SER A 238 -25.64 -7.32 10.88
N LYS A 239 -24.55 -7.95 11.34
CA LYS A 239 -24.48 -9.35 11.80
C LYS A 239 -23.97 -9.47 13.25
N PHE A 240 -24.25 -8.50 14.11
CA PHE A 240 -23.70 -8.44 15.48
C PHE A 240 -24.11 -9.64 16.37
N ASP A 241 -25.20 -10.32 16.03
CA ASP A 241 -25.73 -11.51 16.68
C ASP A 241 -25.02 -12.80 16.23
N ARG A 242 -24.27 -12.77 15.12
CA ARG A 242 -23.66 -13.97 14.55
C ARG A 242 -22.42 -14.49 15.29
N PRO A 243 -21.46 -13.67 15.76
CA PRO A 243 -20.27 -14.20 16.42
C PRO A 243 -20.56 -15.10 17.63
N PRO A 244 -21.50 -14.78 18.54
CA PRO A 244 -21.88 -15.70 19.62
C PRO A 244 -22.47 -17.03 19.10
N LEU A 245 -23.32 -16.99 18.07
CA LEU A 245 -23.88 -18.19 17.47
C LEU A 245 -22.82 -19.05 16.76
N LEU A 246 -21.88 -18.42 16.06
CA LEU A 246 -20.77 -19.11 15.42
C LEU A 246 -19.81 -19.71 16.45
N HIS A 247 -19.56 -19.00 17.56
CA HIS A 247 -18.79 -19.53 18.69
C HIS A 247 -19.38 -20.85 19.22
N LEU A 248 -20.70 -20.93 19.32
CA LEU A 248 -21.43 -22.16 19.66
C LEU A 248 -21.35 -23.20 18.52
N ALA A 249 -21.52 -22.78 17.26
CA ALA A 249 -21.53 -23.66 16.10
C ALA A 249 -20.21 -24.43 15.91
N PHE A 250 -19.07 -23.76 16.06
CA PHE A 250 -17.75 -24.41 15.99
C PHE A 250 -17.56 -25.45 17.10
N GLN A 251 -17.99 -25.15 18.33
CA GLN A 251 -17.97 -26.13 19.43
C GLN A 251 -18.90 -27.32 19.17
N ALA A 252 -20.10 -27.06 18.61
CA ALA A 252 -21.03 -28.12 18.22
C ALA A 252 -20.45 -29.01 17.12
N LEU A 253 -19.69 -28.44 16.17
CA LEU A 253 -18.97 -29.21 15.15
C LEU A 253 -17.87 -30.09 15.75
N ASP A 254 -17.05 -29.54 16.66
CA ASP A 254 -16.03 -30.32 17.37
C ASP A 254 -16.66 -31.54 18.07
N LYS A 255 -17.80 -31.34 18.75
CA LYS A 255 -18.54 -32.43 19.38
C LYS A 255 -19.13 -33.42 18.38
N PHE A 256 -19.69 -32.94 17.26
CA PHE A 256 -20.21 -33.81 16.20
C PHE A 256 -19.10 -34.71 15.64
N VAL A 257 -17.94 -34.15 15.33
CA VAL A 257 -16.79 -34.87 14.79
C VAL A 257 -16.24 -35.86 15.83
N SER A 258 -16.18 -35.46 17.10
CA SER A 258 -15.76 -36.34 18.20
C SER A 258 -16.71 -37.55 18.36
N ASP A 259 -18.03 -37.33 18.26
CA ASP A 259 -19.03 -38.38 18.42
C ASP A 259 -19.12 -39.35 17.23
N LEU A 260 -18.91 -38.86 16.01
CA LEU A 260 -19.15 -39.62 14.78
C LEU A 260 -17.90 -39.98 13.99
N GLY A 261 -16.74 -39.41 14.33
CA GLY A 261 -15.49 -39.63 13.62
C GLY A 261 -15.46 -39.09 12.19
N ARG A 262 -16.40 -38.20 11.84
CA ARG A 262 -16.50 -37.57 10.51
C ARG A 262 -17.16 -36.19 10.58
N PHE A 263 -16.92 -35.38 9.57
CA PHE A 263 -17.69 -34.14 9.35
C PHE A 263 -19.13 -34.45 8.89
N PRO A 264 -20.07 -33.51 9.11
CA PRO A 264 -21.37 -33.51 8.43
C PRO A 264 -21.23 -33.66 6.92
N VAL A 265 -22.10 -34.46 6.31
CA VAL A 265 -22.15 -34.63 4.85
C VAL A 265 -22.91 -33.45 4.23
N SER A 266 -22.32 -32.85 3.19
CA SER A 266 -22.95 -31.73 2.47
C SER A 266 -24.31 -32.10 1.90
N GLY A 267 -25.30 -31.22 2.11
CA GLY A 267 -26.70 -31.44 1.72
C GLY A 267 -27.47 -32.47 2.56
N SER A 268 -26.87 -33.05 3.61
CA SER A 268 -27.54 -34.02 4.48
C SER A 268 -28.36 -33.32 5.57
N GLU A 269 -29.69 -33.31 5.41
CA GLU A 269 -30.61 -32.78 6.42
C GLU A 269 -30.51 -33.53 7.76
N GLU A 270 -30.23 -34.83 7.75
CA GLU A 270 -30.06 -35.61 8.98
C GLU A 270 -28.87 -35.11 9.80
N ASP A 271 -27.72 -34.91 9.14
CA ASP A 271 -26.51 -34.43 9.82
C ASP A 271 -26.67 -32.98 10.28
N ALA A 272 -27.32 -32.12 9.48
CA ALA A 272 -27.60 -30.74 9.85
C ALA A 272 -28.50 -30.67 11.10
N ASN A 273 -29.61 -31.43 11.13
CA ASN A 273 -30.49 -31.49 12.30
C ASN A 273 -29.77 -32.02 13.54
N LYS A 274 -28.84 -32.97 13.37
CA LYS A 274 -28.02 -33.47 14.46
C LYS A 274 -27.05 -32.42 15.00
N LEU A 275 -26.38 -31.65 14.14
CA LEU A 275 -25.53 -30.53 14.56
C LEU A 275 -26.35 -29.44 15.28
N ILE A 276 -27.53 -29.10 14.76
CA ILE A 276 -28.46 -28.15 15.39
C ILE A 276 -28.88 -28.65 16.79
N SER A 277 -29.19 -29.93 16.93
CA SER A 277 -29.52 -30.53 18.23
C SER A 277 -28.36 -30.46 19.22
N ILE A 278 -27.12 -30.74 18.76
CA ILE A 278 -25.93 -30.60 19.61
C ILE A 278 -25.76 -29.16 20.08
N ALA A 279 -25.86 -28.19 19.16
CA ALA A 279 -25.75 -26.76 19.48
C ALA A 279 -26.86 -26.32 20.46
N GLY A 280 -28.10 -26.76 20.25
CA GLY A 280 -29.22 -26.47 21.15
C GLY A 280 -28.99 -27.00 22.57
N ASN A 281 -28.56 -28.26 22.71
CA ASN A 281 -28.26 -28.86 24.01
C ASN A 281 -27.10 -28.15 24.73
N MET A 282 -26.09 -27.72 23.99
CA MET A 282 -24.98 -26.92 24.53
C MET A 282 -25.47 -25.55 25.01
N ASN A 283 -26.30 -24.87 24.22
CA ASN A 283 -26.85 -23.57 24.56
C ASN A 283 -27.71 -23.62 25.84
N GLU A 284 -28.53 -24.65 25.99
CA GLU A 284 -29.33 -24.87 27.21
C GLU A 284 -28.45 -25.04 28.46
N SER A 285 -27.25 -25.59 28.29
CA SER A 285 -26.29 -25.81 29.39
C SER A 285 -25.57 -24.53 29.83
N LEU A 286 -25.69 -23.42 29.09
CA LEU A 286 -25.03 -22.13 29.40
C LEU A 286 -25.77 -21.31 30.48
N GLY A 287 -26.96 -21.71 30.89
CA GLY A 287 -27.75 -20.98 31.90
C GLY A 287 -28.06 -19.55 31.45
N ASP A 288 -27.63 -18.57 32.24
CA ASP A 288 -27.85 -17.14 31.96
C ASP A 288 -27.07 -16.62 30.73
N GLY A 289 -26.03 -17.35 30.27
CA GLY A 289 -25.27 -17.02 29.07
C GLY A 289 -25.83 -17.61 27.77
N ARG A 290 -27.02 -18.23 27.83
CA ARG A 290 -27.65 -18.84 26.64
C ARG A 290 -28.03 -17.78 25.61
N LEU A 291 -27.91 -18.14 24.34
CA LEU A 291 -28.46 -17.37 23.23
C LEU A 291 -29.98 -17.51 23.20
N GLU A 292 -30.70 -16.39 23.11
CA GLU A 292 -32.17 -16.40 23.04
C GLU A 292 -32.68 -16.90 21.68
N ASP A 293 -31.96 -16.56 20.61
CA ASP A 293 -32.29 -16.97 19.24
C ASP A 293 -31.18 -17.85 18.67
N ILE A 294 -31.54 -19.08 18.26
CA ILE A 294 -30.67 -19.99 17.53
C ILE A 294 -31.18 -20.05 16.09
N ASN A 295 -30.45 -19.41 15.18
CA ASN A 295 -30.77 -19.45 13.77
C ASN A 295 -30.44 -20.83 13.16
N ALA A 296 -31.43 -21.72 13.16
CA ALA A 296 -31.31 -23.08 12.64
C ALA A 296 -30.89 -23.12 11.15
N LYS A 297 -31.33 -22.14 10.34
CA LYS A 297 -30.97 -22.06 8.93
C LYS A 297 -29.48 -21.75 8.76
N LEU A 298 -28.92 -20.86 9.58
CA LEU A 298 -27.49 -20.57 9.57
C LEU A 298 -26.67 -21.82 9.94
N LEU A 299 -27.09 -22.53 10.99
CA LEU A 299 -26.45 -23.78 11.43
C LEU A 299 -26.55 -24.90 10.38
N GLN A 300 -27.64 -24.95 9.61
CA GLN A 300 -27.79 -25.87 8.48
C GLN A 300 -26.76 -25.57 7.39
N HIS A 301 -26.62 -24.30 6.98
CA HIS A 301 -25.60 -23.90 6.02
C HIS A 301 -24.18 -24.19 6.53
N PHE A 302 -23.94 -23.96 7.82
CA PHE A 302 -22.67 -24.30 8.48
C PHE A 302 -22.37 -25.80 8.42
N ALA A 303 -23.36 -26.65 8.74
CA ALA A 303 -23.23 -28.10 8.64
C ALA A 303 -22.89 -28.52 7.21
N PHE A 304 -23.61 -28.02 6.20
CA PHE A 304 -23.40 -28.39 4.80
C PHE A 304 -21.99 -28.03 4.29
N GLY A 305 -21.44 -26.90 4.71
CA GLY A 305 -20.11 -26.45 4.30
C GLY A 305 -18.96 -26.92 5.19
N SER A 306 -19.25 -27.60 6.31
CA SER A 306 -18.28 -27.82 7.40
C SER A 306 -16.98 -28.54 7.00
N ARG A 307 -17.01 -29.45 6.02
CA ARG A 307 -15.80 -30.14 5.52
C ARG A 307 -14.98 -29.31 4.53
N ALA A 308 -15.61 -28.34 3.86
CA ALA A 308 -14.99 -27.63 2.76
C ALA A 308 -13.99 -26.57 3.26
N VAL A 309 -12.89 -26.40 2.52
CA VAL A 309 -12.03 -25.22 2.65
C VAL A 309 -12.08 -24.49 1.32
N LEU A 310 -12.81 -23.37 1.30
CA LEU A 310 -12.93 -22.54 0.11
C LEU A 310 -11.70 -21.65 -0.05
N ASN A 311 -11.15 -21.59 -1.26
CA ASN A 311 -9.97 -20.78 -1.51
C ASN A 311 -10.14 -19.28 -1.12
N PRO A 312 -11.24 -18.58 -1.46
CA PRO A 312 -11.41 -17.17 -1.08
C PRO A 312 -11.35 -16.96 0.45
N MET A 313 -11.97 -17.87 1.22
CA MET A 313 -11.90 -17.87 2.67
C MET A 313 -10.49 -18.16 3.18
N ALA A 314 -9.80 -19.15 2.61
CA ALA A 314 -8.42 -19.48 2.95
C ALA A 314 -7.44 -18.33 2.64
N ALA A 315 -7.65 -17.60 1.53
CA ALA A 315 -6.89 -16.41 1.19
C ALA A 315 -7.14 -15.29 2.21
N MET A 316 -8.41 -15.06 2.56
CA MET A 316 -8.79 -14.04 3.52
C MET A 316 -8.21 -14.31 4.92
N PHE A 317 -8.52 -15.46 5.50
CA PHE A 317 -8.02 -15.89 6.80
C PHE A 317 -6.51 -16.05 6.79
N GLY A 318 -5.91 -16.55 5.71
CA GLY A 318 -4.46 -16.64 5.58
C GLY A 318 -3.76 -15.28 5.57
N GLY A 319 -4.43 -14.24 5.08
CA GLY A 319 -4.01 -12.84 5.20
C GLY A 319 -4.01 -12.37 6.66
N ILE A 320 -5.16 -12.53 7.34
CA ILE A 320 -5.34 -12.13 8.75
C ILE A 320 -4.37 -12.88 9.66
N VAL A 321 -4.37 -14.21 9.63
CA VAL A 321 -3.48 -15.06 10.45
C VAL A 321 -2.01 -14.80 10.14
N GLY A 322 -1.67 -14.57 8.87
CA GLY A 322 -0.33 -14.15 8.48
C GLY A 322 0.09 -12.87 9.17
N GLN A 323 -0.82 -11.89 9.28
CA GLN A 323 -0.57 -10.66 10.02
C GLN A 323 -0.46 -10.93 11.53
N GLU A 324 -1.35 -11.72 12.13
CA GLU A 324 -1.31 -12.01 13.57
C GLU A 324 0.02 -12.62 14.01
N VAL A 325 0.64 -13.49 13.19
CA VAL A 325 2.00 -13.99 13.47
C VAL A 325 3.04 -12.87 13.39
N VAL A 326 2.94 -11.95 12.42
CA VAL A 326 3.85 -10.79 12.35
C VAL A 326 3.70 -9.92 13.60
N LYS A 327 2.48 -9.73 14.11
CA LYS A 327 2.22 -9.01 15.36
C LYS A 327 2.84 -9.72 16.55
N ALA A 328 2.59 -11.02 16.70
CA ALA A 328 3.16 -11.86 17.75
C ALA A 328 4.69 -11.77 17.81
N CYS A 329 5.36 -11.77 16.65
CA CYS A 329 6.81 -11.73 16.56
C CYS A 329 7.44 -10.34 16.72
N SER A 330 6.66 -9.26 16.62
CA SER A 330 7.21 -7.89 16.56
C SER A 330 6.68 -6.94 17.63
N GLY A 331 5.55 -7.25 18.26
CA GLY A 331 4.82 -6.29 19.10
C GLY A 331 4.21 -5.12 18.33
N LYS A 332 4.27 -5.10 17.00
CA LYS A 332 3.68 -4.05 16.17
C LYS A 332 2.25 -4.41 15.79
N PHE A 333 1.37 -3.42 15.85
CA PHE A 333 -0.08 -3.47 15.68
C PHE A 333 -0.85 -4.15 16.81
N HIS A 334 -2.10 -3.76 17.00
CA HIS A 334 -3.00 -4.40 17.94
C HIS A 334 -3.36 -5.83 17.44
N PRO A 335 -3.16 -6.88 18.24
CA PRO A 335 -3.61 -8.23 17.88
C PRO A 335 -5.13 -8.37 17.86
N VAL A 336 -5.64 -9.42 17.20
CA VAL A 336 -6.99 -9.91 17.48
C VAL A 336 -7.05 -10.36 18.94
N PHE A 337 -8.00 -9.82 19.70
CA PHE A 337 -8.12 -10.02 21.14
C PHE A 337 -9.57 -10.35 21.52
N GLN A 338 -10.00 -11.61 21.55
CA GLN A 338 -9.21 -12.82 21.25
C GLN A 338 -9.84 -13.72 20.18
N PHE A 339 -11.15 -13.63 19.99
CA PHE A 339 -11.87 -14.36 18.94
C PHE A 339 -12.32 -13.46 17.80
N PHE A 340 -12.22 -13.99 16.59
CA PHE A 340 -12.80 -13.41 15.39
C PHE A 340 -13.59 -14.48 14.65
N TYR A 341 -14.85 -14.21 14.37
CA TYR A 341 -15.73 -15.08 13.58
C TYR A 341 -16.18 -14.32 12.34
N PHE A 342 -16.26 -15.03 11.22
CA PHE A 342 -16.73 -14.47 9.97
C PHE A 342 -17.57 -15.49 9.22
N ASP A 343 -18.57 -14.98 8.51
CA ASP A 343 -19.27 -15.75 7.50
C ASP A 343 -19.59 -14.90 6.26
N SER A 344 -19.74 -15.58 5.13
CA SER A 344 -20.21 -14.99 3.87
C SER A 344 -21.33 -15.83 3.25
N VAL A 345 -22.34 -16.19 4.05
CA VAL A 345 -23.48 -16.99 3.56
C VAL A 345 -24.25 -16.35 2.41
N GLU A 346 -24.14 -15.03 2.25
CA GLU A 346 -24.70 -14.28 1.13
C GLU A 346 -24.04 -14.67 -0.22
N SER A 347 -22.92 -15.39 -0.19
CA SER A 347 -22.27 -15.96 -1.39
C SER A 347 -22.94 -17.24 -1.89
N LEU A 348 -23.85 -17.85 -1.11
CA LEU A 348 -24.60 -19.03 -1.56
C LEU A 348 -25.49 -18.68 -2.75
N PRO A 349 -25.79 -19.65 -3.64
CA PRO A 349 -26.63 -19.39 -4.80
C PRO A 349 -28.01 -18.86 -4.39
N THR A 350 -28.58 -17.98 -5.21
CA THR A 350 -29.90 -17.38 -4.95
C THR A 350 -31.03 -18.42 -4.99
N GLU A 351 -30.88 -19.42 -5.86
CA GLU A 351 -31.81 -20.54 -5.99
C GLU A 351 -31.38 -21.72 -5.10
N PRO A 352 -32.34 -22.46 -4.50
CA PRO A 352 -32.02 -23.66 -3.73
C PRO A 352 -31.21 -24.68 -4.55
N VAL A 353 -30.11 -25.15 -3.97
CA VAL A 353 -29.25 -26.17 -4.59
C VAL A 353 -29.89 -27.54 -4.43
N ASP A 354 -29.98 -28.29 -5.53
CA ASP A 354 -30.50 -29.67 -5.50
C ASP A 354 -29.52 -30.57 -4.73
N PRO A 355 -29.99 -31.47 -3.84
CA PRO A 355 -29.13 -32.39 -3.12
C PRO A 355 -28.15 -33.18 -4.01
N SER A 356 -28.54 -33.49 -5.25
CA SER A 356 -27.69 -34.19 -6.21
C SER A 356 -26.52 -33.34 -6.74
N ASP A 357 -26.64 -32.01 -6.71
CA ASP A 357 -25.60 -31.09 -7.18
C ASP A 357 -24.42 -30.99 -6.21
N PHE A 358 -24.58 -31.38 -4.94
CA PHE A 358 -23.50 -31.44 -3.94
C PHE A 358 -22.59 -32.67 -4.08
N ARG A 359 -22.98 -33.64 -4.91
CA ARG A 359 -22.26 -34.91 -5.03
C ARG A 359 -20.84 -34.67 -5.56
N PRO A 360 -19.79 -35.22 -4.90
CA PRO A 360 -18.43 -35.14 -5.41
C PRO A 360 -18.32 -35.73 -6.82
N LEU A 361 -17.58 -35.05 -7.69
CA LEU A 361 -17.38 -35.43 -9.08
C LEU A 361 -16.02 -36.08 -9.32
N ASN A 362 -15.26 -36.35 -8.25
CA ASN A 362 -13.85 -36.75 -8.31
C ASN A 362 -13.05 -35.69 -9.08
N SER A 363 -13.27 -34.44 -8.73
CA SER A 363 -12.65 -33.27 -9.32
C SER A 363 -11.88 -32.48 -8.26
N ARG A 364 -10.90 -31.69 -8.70
CA ARG A 364 -10.19 -30.74 -7.83
C ARG A 364 -11.09 -29.67 -7.20
N TYR A 365 -12.34 -29.54 -7.65
CA TYR A 365 -13.31 -28.56 -7.17
C TYR A 365 -14.34 -29.17 -6.19
N ASP A 366 -14.19 -30.44 -5.80
CA ASP A 366 -15.20 -31.15 -5.01
C ASP A 366 -15.53 -30.46 -3.68
N ALA A 367 -14.55 -29.79 -3.04
CA ALA A 367 -14.82 -29.02 -1.82
C ALA A 367 -15.64 -27.75 -2.09
N GLN A 368 -15.46 -27.11 -3.25
CA GLN A 368 -16.25 -25.95 -3.65
C GLN A 368 -17.66 -26.38 -4.08
N ILE A 369 -17.77 -27.48 -4.84
CA ILE A 369 -19.04 -28.09 -5.25
C ILE A 369 -19.87 -28.50 -4.03
N SER A 370 -19.24 -28.97 -2.95
CA SER A 370 -19.97 -29.37 -1.75
C SER A 370 -20.60 -28.19 -0.99
N VAL A 371 -20.30 -26.94 -1.36
CA VAL A 371 -20.93 -25.73 -0.80
C VAL A 371 -21.90 -25.10 -1.80
N PHE A 372 -21.51 -24.99 -3.07
CA PHE A 372 -22.24 -24.21 -4.07
C PHE A 372 -23.01 -25.05 -5.10
N GLY A 373 -22.75 -26.36 -5.14
CA GLY A 373 -23.27 -27.27 -6.14
C GLY A 373 -22.55 -27.20 -7.50
N SER A 374 -22.66 -28.28 -8.27
CA SER A 374 -22.00 -28.42 -9.58
C SER A 374 -22.47 -27.39 -10.62
N LYS A 375 -23.70 -26.88 -10.50
CA LYS A 375 -24.25 -25.87 -11.43
C LYS A 375 -23.55 -24.53 -11.32
N LEU A 376 -23.33 -24.00 -10.12
CA LEU A 376 -22.58 -22.76 -9.95
C LEU A 376 -21.11 -22.98 -10.35
N GLN A 377 -20.51 -24.12 -9.99
CA GLN A 377 -19.17 -24.47 -10.44
C GLN A 377 -19.04 -24.38 -11.97
N LYS A 378 -20.03 -24.90 -12.70
CA LYS A 378 -20.05 -24.82 -14.17
C LYS A 378 -20.14 -23.38 -14.70
N LYS A 379 -20.92 -22.51 -14.06
CA LYS A 379 -20.96 -21.08 -14.41
C LYS A 379 -19.58 -20.41 -14.22
N LEU A 380 -18.88 -20.72 -13.12
CA LEU A 380 -17.52 -20.22 -12.88
C LEU A 380 -16.57 -20.67 -14.00
N GLU A 381 -16.59 -21.96 -14.33
CA GLU A 381 -15.76 -22.55 -15.38
C GLU A 381 -15.97 -21.89 -16.74
N ASP A 382 -17.21 -21.58 -17.12
CA ASP A 382 -17.52 -21.01 -18.43
C ASP A 382 -17.43 -19.46 -18.47
N ALA A 383 -17.08 -18.81 -17.36
CA ALA A 383 -17.00 -17.35 -17.29
C ALA A 383 -15.89 -16.76 -18.18
N LYS A 384 -16.17 -15.59 -18.78
CA LYS A 384 -15.21 -14.78 -19.52
C LYS A 384 -14.79 -13.58 -18.68
N ALA A 385 -13.64 -13.68 -18.02
CA ALA A 385 -13.17 -12.68 -17.06
C ALA A 385 -12.06 -11.80 -17.65
N PHE A 386 -12.00 -10.55 -17.21
CA PHE A 386 -10.90 -9.63 -17.50
C PHE A 386 -10.29 -9.10 -16.21
N ILE A 387 -8.99 -9.34 -16.00
CA ILE A 387 -8.23 -8.77 -14.89
C ILE A 387 -7.34 -7.64 -15.42
N VAL A 388 -7.47 -6.45 -14.84
CA VAL A 388 -6.66 -5.28 -15.20
C VAL A 388 -5.59 -5.06 -14.13
N GLY A 389 -4.34 -5.36 -14.47
CA GLY A 389 -3.19 -5.33 -13.56
C GLY A 389 -2.75 -6.72 -13.10
N SER A 390 -1.44 -6.92 -13.07
CA SER A 390 -0.74 -8.16 -12.70
C SER A 390 0.25 -7.94 -11.55
N GLY A 391 0.07 -6.87 -10.77
CA GLY A 391 0.82 -6.57 -9.56
C GLY A 391 0.43 -7.46 -8.37
N ALA A 392 0.47 -6.91 -7.14
CA ALA A 392 0.22 -7.67 -5.91
C ALA A 392 -1.19 -8.28 -5.88
N LEU A 393 -2.22 -7.46 -6.11
CA LEU A 393 -3.61 -7.90 -6.21
C LEU A 393 -3.78 -8.89 -7.38
N GLY A 394 -3.19 -8.60 -8.55
CA GLY A 394 -3.32 -9.43 -9.74
C GLY A 394 -2.77 -10.85 -9.54
N CYS A 395 -1.61 -10.98 -8.88
CA CYS A 395 -1.04 -12.28 -8.52
C CYS A 395 -1.96 -13.09 -7.58
N GLU A 396 -2.54 -12.44 -6.57
CA GLU A 396 -3.49 -13.11 -5.67
C GLU A 396 -4.79 -13.48 -6.39
N PHE A 397 -5.34 -12.60 -7.23
CA PHE A 397 -6.54 -12.87 -8.01
C PHE A 397 -6.34 -14.03 -8.97
N LEU A 398 -5.20 -14.10 -9.68
CA LEU A 398 -4.89 -15.22 -10.56
C LEU A 398 -4.84 -16.55 -9.82
N LYS A 399 -4.18 -16.59 -8.64
CA LYS A 399 -4.21 -17.77 -7.77
C LYS A 399 -5.63 -18.11 -7.34
N ASN A 400 -6.44 -17.11 -6.96
CA ASN A 400 -7.81 -17.36 -6.53
C ASN A 400 -8.68 -17.92 -7.66
N ILE A 401 -8.66 -17.29 -8.83
CA ILE A 401 -9.40 -17.69 -10.03
C ILE A 401 -8.99 -19.09 -10.51
N ALA A 402 -7.68 -19.39 -10.52
CA ALA A 402 -7.18 -20.71 -10.87
C ALA A 402 -7.73 -21.79 -9.93
N LEU A 403 -7.77 -21.54 -8.62
CA LEU A 403 -8.28 -22.50 -7.63
C LEU A 403 -9.81 -22.61 -7.63
N MET A 404 -10.52 -21.50 -7.86
CA MET A 404 -11.97 -21.47 -8.00
C MET A 404 -12.45 -22.16 -9.29
N GLY A 405 -11.56 -22.38 -10.26
CA GLY A 405 -11.89 -22.95 -11.56
C GLY A 405 -12.52 -21.95 -12.51
N VAL A 406 -12.36 -20.65 -12.27
CA VAL A 406 -12.92 -19.60 -13.14
C VAL A 406 -12.23 -19.64 -14.50
N SER A 407 -13.02 -19.58 -15.58
CA SER A 407 -12.53 -19.65 -16.96
C SER A 407 -11.78 -20.95 -17.31
N CYS A 408 -12.02 -22.04 -16.59
CA CYS A 408 -11.42 -23.36 -16.85
C CYS A 408 -12.26 -24.26 -17.78
N GLY A 409 -13.49 -23.86 -18.08
CA GLY A 409 -14.45 -24.58 -18.90
C GLY A 409 -14.27 -24.37 -20.39
N ASN A 410 -15.07 -25.05 -21.21
CA ASN A 410 -14.95 -24.99 -22.66
C ASN A 410 -15.21 -23.59 -23.24
N GLN A 411 -16.12 -22.84 -22.62
CA GLN A 411 -16.48 -21.49 -23.05
C GLN A 411 -15.75 -20.38 -22.28
N GLY A 412 -15.02 -20.77 -21.24
CA GLY A 412 -14.28 -19.86 -20.38
C GLY A 412 -13.09 -19.20 -21.10
N LYS A 413 -12.82 -17.95 -20.74
CA LYS A 413 -11.63 -17.22 -21.17
C LYS A 413 -11.26 -16.17 -20.13
N LEU A 414 -10.04 -16.19 -19.66
CA LEU A 414 -9.46 -15.16 -18.82
C LEU A 414 -8.50 -14.32 -19.64
N THR A 415 -8.71 -13.00 -19.68
CA THR A 415 -7.71 -12.06 -20.20
C THR A 415 -7.07 -11.35 -19.00
N ILE A 416 -5.75 -11.23 -18.98
CA ILE A 416 -5.02 -10.37 -18.05
C ILE A 416 -4.13 -9.41 -18.81
N THR A 417 -4.03 -8.16 -18.37
CA THR A 417 -3.12 -7.18 -18.97
C THR A 417 -2.37 -6.38 -17.91
N ASP A 418 -1.09 -6.09 -18.19
CA ASP A 418 -0.21 -5.24 -17.38
C ASP A 418 0.97 -4.82 -18.26
N ASP A 419 1.27 -3.52 -18.34
CA ASP A 419 2.36 -2.97 -19.15
C ASP A 419 3.72 -2.90 -18.43
N ASP A 420 3.77 -3.30 -17.15
CA ASP A 420 5.01 -3.29 -16.37
C ASP A 420 5.83 -4.59 -16.52
N VAL A 421 7.10 -4.44 -16.18
CA VAL A 421 8.05 -5.54 -15.98
C VAL A 421 8.26 -5.85 -14.50
N ILE A 422 8.74 -7.05 -14.21
CA ILE A 422 8.99 -7.51 -12.84
C ILE A 422 10.26 -6.84 -12.28
N GLU A 423 10.12 -6.20 -11.13
CA GLU A 423 11.23 -5.61 -10.38
C GLU A 423 11.54 -6.43 -9.11
N LYS A 424 12.76 -6.28 -8.57
CA LYS A 424 13.16 -6.97 -7.33
C LYS A 424 12.25 -6.63 -6.14
N SER A 425 11.83 -5.36 -6.04
CA SER A 425 10.95 -4.85 -4.98
C SER A 425 9.56 -5.51 -4.99
N ASN A 426 9.17 -6.12 -6.10
CA ASN A 426 7.86 -6.73 -6.30
C ASN A 426 7.75 -8.11 -5.61
N LEU A 427 8.87 -8.84 -5.52
CA LEU A 427 8.91 -10.24 -5.06
C LEU A 427 8.44 -10.44 -3.62
N SER A 428 8.48 -9.38 -2.79
CA SER A 428 7.98 -9.40 -1.41
C SER A 428 6.46 -9.58 -1.28
N ARG A 429 5.70 -9.39 -2.37
CA ARG A 429 4.22 -9.47 -2.36
C ARG A 429 3.60 -10.03 -3.64
N GLN A 430 4.36 -10.15 -4.72
CA GLN A 430 3.92 -10.70 -6.01
C GLN A 430 4.46 -12.13 -6.16
N PHE A 431 3.91 -13.04 -5.35
CA PHE A 431 4.48 -14.37 -5.10
C PHE A 431 4.47 -15.33 -6.31
N LEU A 432 3.82 -14.97 -7.42
CA LEU A 432 3.90 -15.71 -8.68
C LEU A 432 5.24 -15.49 -9.39
N PHE A 433 6.02 -14.50 -8.97
CA PHE A 433 7.32 -14.16 -9.54
C PHE A 433 8.48 -14.72 -8.72
N ARG A 434 9.65 -14.82 -9.36
CA ARG A 434 10.90 -15.30 -8.78
C ARG A 434 12.04 -14.38 -9.20
N ASP A 435 13.19 -14.50 -8.53
CA ASP A 435 14.39 -13.70 -8.85
C ASP A 435 14.79 -13.79 -10.33
N TRP A 436 14.65 -14.97 -10.95
CA TRP A 436 14.97 -15.16 -12.36
C TRP A 436 13.95 -14.58 -13.35
N ASN A 437 12.83 -14.04 -12.86
CA ASN A 437 11.83 -13.37 -13.69
C ASN A 437 12.03 -11.85 -13.78
N ILE A 438 12.99 -11.28 -13.05
CA ILE A 438 13.26 -9.82 -13.08
C ILE A 438 13.52 -9.35 -14.52
N GLY A 439 12.85 -8.26 -14.91
CA GLY A 439 12.89 -7.67 -16.25
C GLY A 439 11.93 -8.30 -17.27
N GLN A 440 11.24 -9.40 -16.93
CA GLN A 440 10.19 -9.98 -17.79
C GLN A 440 8.84 -9.31 -17.54
N ALA A 441 7.93 -9.35 -18.52
CA ALA A 441 6.59 -8.78 -18.40
C ALA A 441 5.76 -9.47 -17.30
N LYS A 442 5.14 -8.68 -16.41
CA LYS A 442 4.38 -9.20 -15.26
C LYS A 442 3.24 -10.13 -15.69
N SER A 443 2.39 -9.67 -16.61
CA SER A 443 1.20 -10.40 -17.07
C SER A 443 1.54 -11.78 -17.65
N THR A 444 2.61 -11.87 -18.44
CA THR A 444 3.02 -13.10 -19.13
C THR A 444 3.53 -14.14 -18.13
N VAL A 445 4.41 -13.73 -17.21
CA VAL A 445 4.93 -14.64 -16.17
C VAL A 445 3.82 -15.07 -15.22
N ALA A 446 2.96 -14.12 -14.80
CA ALA A 446 1.87 -14.42 -13.88
C ALA A 446 0.86 -15.39 -14.49
N ALA A 447 0.53 -15.23 -15.78
CA ALA A 447 -0.34 -16.15 -16.50
C ALA A 447 0.24 -17.57 -16.56
N SER A 448 1.53 -17.70 -16.87
CA SER A 448 2.21 -18.99 -16.88
C SER A 448 2.22 -19.64 -15.48
N ALA A 449 2.46 -18.87 -14.43
CA ALA A 449 2.43 -19.36 -13.06
C ALA A 449 1.01 -19.81 -12.65
N ALA A 450 -0.02 -19.04 -13.01
CA ALA A 450 -1.42 -19.38 -12.75
C ALA A 450 -1.85 -20.66 -13.48
N ALA A 451 -1.46 -20.82 -14.74
CA ALA A 451 -1.70 -22.04 -15.52
C ALA A 451 -0.99 -23.27 -14.92
N SER A 452 0.11 -23.08 -14.19
CA SER A 452 0.77 -24.19 -13.46
C SER A 452 0.00 -24.61 -12.19
N ILE A 453 -0.74 -23.69 -11.56
CA ILE A 453 -1.64 -23.98 -10.44
C ILE A 453 -2.85 -24.77 -10.94
N ASN A 454 -3.38 -24.39 -12.10
CA ASN A 454 -4.47 -25.09 -12.76
C ASN A 454 -4.29 -25.20 -14.28
N PRO A 455 -3.89 -26.38 -14.79
CA PRO A 455 -3.69 -26.60 -16.23
C PRO A 455 -4.95 -26.40 -17.08
N CYS A 456 -6.15 -26.41 -16.48
CA CYS A 456 -7.39 -26.14 -17.20
C CYS A 456 -7.64 -24.63 -17.41
N LEU A 457 -6.90 -23.74 -16.75
CA LEU A 457 -7.10 -22.30 -16.84
C LEU A 457 -6.82 -21.78 -18.25
N LYS A 458 -7.83 -21.17 -18.88
CA LYS A 458 -7.70 -20.59 -20.22
C LYS A 458 -7.37 -19.11 -20.14
N ILE A 459 -6.08 -18.83 -20.02
CA ILE A 459 -5.57 -17.47 -19.82
C ILE A 459 -4.86 -16.92 -21.06
N GLU A 460 -5.16 -15.67 -21.41
CA GLU A 460 -4.45 -14.85 -22.38
C GLU A 460 -3.80 -13.66 -21.66
N ALA A 461 -2.50 -13.47 -21.85
CA ALA A 461 -1.74 -12.37 -21.25
C ALA A 461 -1.41 -11.31 -22.30
N LEU A 462 -1.78 -10.06 -22.00
CA LEU A 462 -1.50 -8.87 -22.79
C LEU A 462 -0.56 -7.94 -22.03
N GLN A 463 0.10 -7.03 -22.75
CA GLN A 463 1.03 -6.04 -22.19
C GLN A 463 0.58 -4.60 -22.48
N ASN A 464 -0.72 -4.45 -22.73
CA ASN A 464 -1.30 -3.18 -23.13
C ASN A 464 -1.82 -2.45 -21.89
N ARG A 465 -1.36 -1.21 -21.69
CA ARG A 465 -1.93 -0.31 -20.69
C ARG A 465 -3.39 -0.05 -21.04
N VAL A 466 -4.31 -0.33 -20.12
CA VAL A 466 -5.73 -0.03 -20.33
C VAL A 466 -5.95 1.47 -20.25
N GLY A 467 -6.43 2.06 -21.35
CA GLY A 467 -6.66 3.49 -21.49
C GLY A 467 -7.11 3.85 -22.91
N PRO A 468 -7.45 5.13 -23.16
CA PRO A 468 -8.00 5.59 -24.44
C PRO A 468 -7.14 5.21 -25.65
N GLU A 469 -5.82 5.18 -25.49
CA GLU A 469 -4.84 4.86 -26.54
C GLU A 469 -4.87 3.38 -27.01
N THR A 470 -5.61 2.51 -26.31
CA THR A 470 -5.63 1.05 -26.54
C THR A 470 -7.02 0.50 -26.85
N GLU A 471 -7.99 1.37 -27.16
CA GLU A 471 -9.36 0.94 -27.50
C GLU A 471 -9.43 0.13 -28.81
N ASN A 472 -8.39 0.18 -29.63
CA ASN A 472 -8.25 -0.72 -30.78
C ASN A 472 -7.91 -2.17 -30.39
N VAL A 473 -7.39 -2.39 -29.17
CA VAL A 473 -7.12 -3.72 -28.60
C VAL A 473 -8.30 -4.17 -27.74
N PHE A 474 -8.81 -3.26 -26.90
CA PHE A 474 -9.96 -3.48 -26.03
C PHE A 474 -11.22 -2.86 -26.66
N ASP A 475 -11.58 -3.36 -27.84
CA ASP A 475 -12.70 -2.87 -28.64
C ASP A 475 -14.07 -3.30 -28.07
N ASP A 476 -15.14 -2.85 -28.71
CA ASP A 476 -16.51 -3.16 -28.28
C ASP A 476 -16.78 -4.67 -28.23
N THR A 477 -16.24 -5.43 -29.19
CA THR A 477 -16.40 -6.90 -29.23
C THR A 477 -15.73 -7.55 -28.02
N PHE A 478 -14.55 -7.06 -27.63
CA PHE A 478 -13.87 -7.52 -26.42
C PHE A 478 -14.75 -7.30 -25.19
N TRP A 479 -15.19 -6.05 -24.96
CA TRP A 479 -15.96 -5.70 -23.76
C TRP A 479 -17.31 -6.41 -23.70
N GLU A 480 -18.08 -6.43 -24.80
CA GLU A 480 -19.41 -7.05 -24.86
C GLU A 480 -19.39 -8.54 -24.49
N ASN A 481 -18.30 -9.23 -24.82
CA ASN A 481 -18.14 -10.66 -24.54
C ASN A 481 -17.76 -10.99 -23.09
N LEU A 482 -17.43 -10.00 -22.26
CA LEU A 482 -17.04 -10.23 -20.87
C LEU A 482 -18.25 -10.54 -19.97
N THR A 483 -18.03 -11.41 -19.00
CA THR A 483 -18.95 -11.71 -17.89
C THR A 483 -18.68 -10.81 -16.69
N VAL A 484 -17.39 -10.55 -16.38
CA VAL A 484 -16.97 -9.78 -15.20
C VAL A 484 -15.59 -9.15 -15.43
N VAL A 485 -15.37 -7.99 -14.82
CA VAL A 485 -14.10 -7.26 -14.82
C VAL A 485 -13.60 -7.14 -13.38
N ILE A 486 -12.30 -7.34 -13.17
CA ILE A 486 -11.67 -7.30 -11.84
C ILE A 486 -10.47 -6.36 -11.92
N ASN A 487 -10.49 -5.30 -11.11
CA ASN A 487 -9.38 -4.36 -11.04
C ASN A 487 -8.31 -4.84 -10.05
N ALA A 488 -7.06 -4.74 -10.47
CA ALA A 488 -5.85 -4.98 -9.70
C ALA A 488 -4.85 -3.83 -9.91
N LEU A 489 -5.39 -2.61 -9.94
CA LEU A 489 -4.70 -1.37 -10.30
C LEU A 489 -4.04 -0.68 -9.10
N ASP A 490 -3.14 0.26 -9.37
CA ASP A 490 -2.41 1.03 -8.35
C ASP A 490 -2.63 2.55 -8.44
N ASN A 491 -3.35 3.02 -9.45
CA ASN A 491 -3.63 4.44 -9.67
C ASN A 491 -5.13 4.71 -9.92
N VAL A 492 -5.60 5.90 -9.54
CA VAL A 492 -7.03 6.27 -9.62
C VAL A 492 -7.48 6.51 -11.06
N ASN A 493 -6.61 7.02 -11.93
CA ASN A 493 -6.96 7.33 -13.32
C ASN A 493 -7.35 6.07 -14.12
N ALA A 494 -6.56 4.99 -13.98
CA ALA A 494 -6.88 3.72 -14.62
C ALA A 494 -8.17 3.11 -14.06
N ARG A 495 -8.42 3.24 -12.74
CA ARG A 495 -9.67 2.76 -12.11
C ARG A 495 -10.89 3.46 -12.69
N LEU A 496 -10.85 4.79 -12.77
CA LEU A 496 -11.92 5.61 -13.35
C LEU A 496 -12.15 5.29 -14.83
N TYR A 497 -11.09 5.03 -15.59
CA TYR A 497 -11.24 4.64 -17.00
C TYR A 497 -11.94 3.28 -17.14
N VAL A 498 -11.50 2.26 -16.39
CA VAL A 498 -12.14 0.93 -16.41
C VAL A 498 -13.60 1.02 -15.94
N ASP A 499 -13.87 1.79 -14.88
CA ASP A 499 -15.22 2.06 -14.40
C ASP A 499 -16.13 2.64 -15.49
N GLN A 500 -15.65 3.66 -16.23
CA GLN A 500 -16.40 4.24 -17.34
C GLN A 500 -16.69 3.23 -18.45
N ARG A 501 -15.74 2.34 -18.77
CA ARG A 501 -15.97 1.25 -19.75
C ARG A 501 -16.97 0.23 -19.22
N CYS A 502 -16.85 -0.20 -17.97
CA CYS A 502 -17.82 -1.11 -17.34
C CYS A 502 -19.23 -0.51 -17.27
N LEU A 503 -19.35 0.78 -16.99
CA LEU A 503 -20.61 1.51 -17.04
C LEU A 503 -21.20 1.48 -18.46
N TYR A 504 -20.41 1.82 -19.46
CA TYR A 504 -20.85 1.86 -20.87
C TYR A 504 -21.28 0.47 -21.39
N PHE A 505 -20.52 -0.58 -21.09
CA PHE A 505 -20.81 -1.95 -21.54
C PHE A 505 -21.70 -2.74 -20.58
N GLN A 506 -22.17 -2.11 -19.49
CA GLN A 506 -23.01 -2.74 -18.46
C GLN A 506 -22.37 -4.03 -17.91
N LYS A 507 -21.11 -3.95 -17.49
CA LYS A 507 -20.35 -5.08 -16.96
C LYS A 507 -20.14 -4.96 -15.45
N PRO A 508 -20.34 -6.06 -14.68
CA PRO A 508 -19.91 -6.11 -13.30
C PRO A 508 -18.42 -5.79 -13.17
N LEU A 509 -18.10 -4.90 -12.24
CA LEU A 509 -16.74 -4.51 -11.89
C LEU A 509 -16.50 -4.78 -10.41
N LEU A 510 -15.47 -5.57 -10.13
CA LEU A 510 -14.99 -5.83 -8.77
C LEU A 510 -13.72 -5.02 -8.52
N GLU A 511 -13.79 -4.05 -7.62
CA GLU A 511 -12.71 -3.10 -7.30
C GLU A 511 -12.08 -3.39 -5.95
N SER A 512 -10.77 -3.18 -5.83
CA SER A 512 -10.05 -3.27 -4.55
C SER A 512 -8.77 -2.43 -4.49
N GLY A 513 -8.43 -1.99 -3.28
CA GLY A 513 -7.22 -1.22 -2.99
C GLY A 513 -6.55 -1.68 -1.69
N THR A 514 -5.25 -1.45 -1.59
CA THR A 514 -4.47 -1.72 -0.36
C THR A 514 -3.49 -0.60 -0.09
N LEU A 515 -3.31 -0.24 1.18
CA LEU A 515 -2.32 0.71 1.67
C LEU A 515 -1.77 0.21 3.00
N GLY A 516 -0.57 -0.37 3.00
CA GLY A 516 0.01 -1.04 4.17
C GLY A 516 -0.93 -2.14 4.69
N ALA A 517 -1.32 -2.03 5.97
CA ALA A 517 -2.26 -2.96 6.61
C ALA A 517 -3.75 -2.68 6.27
N LYS A 518 -4.04 -1.57 5.58
CA LYS A 518 -5.39 -1.15 5.17
C LYS A 518 -5.76 -1.79 3.84
N CYS A 519 -7.04 -2.11 3.65
CA CYS A 519 -7.60 -2.42 2.35
C CYS A 519 -9.06 -2.00 2.24
N ASN A 520 -9.52 -1.86 1.00
CA ASN A 520 -10.92 -1.66 0.68
C ASN A 520 -11.36 -2.54 -0.50
N THR A 521 -12.64 -2.87 -0.55
CA THR A 521 -13.29 -3.56 -1.68
C THR A 521 -14.58 -2.84 -2.04
N GLN A 522 -14.88 -2.72 -3.33
CA GLN A 522 -16.11 -2.11 -3.82
C GLN A 522 -16.71 -2.91 -4.98
N MET A 523 -17.99 -3.24 -4.87
CA MET A 523 -18.72 -4.00 -5.87
C MET A 523 -19.60 -3.07 -6.70
N VAL A 524 -19.35 -3.06 -8.02
CA VAL A 524 -20.11 -2.27 -8.99
C VAL A 524 -20.90 -3.22 -9.87
N ILE A 525 -22.21 -3.30 -9.64
CA ILE A 525 -23.11 -4.24 -10.29
C ILE A 525 -24.12 -3.47 -11.16
N PRO A 526 -24.19 -3.73 -12.48
CA PRO A 526 -25.08 -3.04 -13.40
C PRO A 526 -26.54 -3.01 -12.92
N HIS A 527 -27.16 -1.84 -13.02
CA HIS A 527 -28.55 -1.58 -12.60
C HIS A 527 -28.87 -1.82 -11.11
N LEU A 528 -27.86 -2.12 -10.27
CA LEU A 528 -28.06 -2.44 -8.85
C LEU A 528 -27.31 -1.50 -7.90
N THR A 529 -26.08 -1.09 -8.26
CA THR A 529 -25.24 -0.21 -7.42
C THR A 529 -24.84 1.07 -8.16
N GLU A 530 -24.28 2.05 -7.47
CA GLU A 530 -23.53 3.13 -8.12
C GLU A 530 -22.24 2.59 -8.78
N ASN A 531 -21.69 3.38 -9.72
CA ASN A 531 -20.38 3.14 -10.32
C ASN A 531 -19.25 3.69 -9.43
N TYR A 532 -18.01 3.24 -9.62
CA TYR A 532 -16.87 3.65 -8.80
C TYR A 532 -16.67 5.18 -8.81
N GLY A 533 -16.76 5.82 -9.98
CA GLY A 533 -16.62 7.27 -10.12
C GLY A 533 -17.77 8.13 -9.57
N ALA A 534 -18.80 7.53 -8.96
CA ALA A 534 -19.89 8.28 -8.32
C ALA A 534 -19.47 8.94 -7.01
N SER A 535 -18.52 8.35 -6.29
CA SER A 535 -17.91 8.89 -5.09
C SER A 535 -16.57 9.58 -5.41
N ARG A 536 -16.17 10.55 -4.58
CA ARG A 536 -14.89 11.25 -4.72
C ARG A 536 -14.03 10.99 -3.50
N ASP A 537 -12.90 10.34 -3.73
CA ASP A 537 -11.84 10.25 -2.73
C ASP A 537 -11.18 11.63 -2.53
N PRO A 538 -10.64 11.90 -1.33
CA PRO A 538 -9.84 13.09 -1.08
C PRO A 538 -8.66 13.16 -2.06
N PRO A 539 -8.40 14.31 -2.71
CA PRO A 539 -7.24 14.45 -3.57
C PRO A 539 -5.94 14.36 -2.76
N GLU A 540 -4.86 13.93 -3.39
CA GLU A 540 -3.52 14.02 -2.80
C GLU A 540 -3.23 15.47 -2.40
N LYS A 541 -2.81 15.67 -1.14
CA LYS A 541 -2.36 16.99 -0.68
C LYS A 541 -1.09 17.38 -1.46
N GLN A 542 -1.12 18.53 -2.12
CA GLN A 542 0.06 19.12 -2.75
C GLN A 542 0.44 20.38 -2.01
N ALA A 543 1.72 20.51 -1.67
CA ALA A 543 2.25 21.72 -1.04
C ALA A 543 2.20 22.90 -2.04
N PRO A 544 1.93 24.14 -1.58
CA PRO A 544 1.98 25.31 -2.43
C PRO A 544 3.35 25.49 -3.10
N MET A 545 3.37 26.02 -4.33
CA MET A 545 4.62 26.22 -5.09
C MET A 545 5.63 27.09 -4.35
N CYS A 546 5.19 28.14 -3.64
CA CYS A 546 6.10 28.98 -2.85
C CYS A 546 6.72 28.23 -1.67
N THR A 547 6.01 27.28 -1.06
CA THR A 547 6.51 26.45 0.04
C THR A 547 7.58 25.49 -0.47
N VAL A 548 7.33 24.84 -1.61
CA VAL A 548 8.31 23.94 -2.25
C VAL A 548 9.54 24.69 -2.77
N HIS A 549 9.38 25.89 -3.34
CA HIS A 549 10.48 26.61 -3.99
C HIS A 549 11.22 27.60 -3.09
N SER A 550 10.58 28.20 -2.09
CA SER A 550 11.18 29.28 -1.29
C SER A 550 11.13 29.05 0.22
N PHE A 551 10.11 28.38 0.76
CA PHE A 551 9.87 28.30 2.20
C PHE A 551 9.55 26.89 2.70
N PRO A 552 10.44 25.90 2.49
CA PRO A 552 10.26 24.56 3.04
C PRO A 552 10.33 24.61 4.57
N HIS A 553 9.60 23.70 5.21
CA HIS A 553 9.59 23.58 6.67
C HIS A 553 9.54 22.14 7.17
N ASN A 554 9.42 21.16 6.26
CA ASN A 554 9.56 19.74 6.52
C ASN A 554 10.37 19.09 5.39
N ILE A 555 10.74 17.83 5.57
CA ILE A 555 11.57 17.11 4.60
C ILE A 555 10.82 16.78 3.30
N ASP A 556 9.51 16.56 3.36
CA ASP A 556 8.65 16.30 2.20
C ASP A 556 8.69 17.46 1.18
N HIS A 557 8.72 18.70 1.66
CA HIS A 557 8.91 19.88 0.80
C HIS A 557 10.28 19.88 0.12
N CYS A 558 11.34 19.55 0.86
CA CYS A 558 12.70 19.45 0.32
C CYS A 558 12.82 18.31 -0.72
N LEU A 559 12.20 17.15 -0.48
CA LEU A 559 12.22 16.01 -1.39
C LEU A 559 11.37 16.23 -2.63
N THR A 560 10.20 16.86 -2.50
CA THR A 560 9.36 17.26 -3.64
C THR A 560 10.11 18.21 -4.56
N TRP A 561 10.82 19.19 -3.98
CA TRP A 561 11.71 20.06 -4.75
C TRP A 561 12.85 19.29 -5.41
N ALA A 562 13.57 18.46 -4.65
CA ALA A 562 14.71 17.70 -5.15
C ALA A 562 14.33 16.80 -6.34
N ARG A 563 13.14 16.18 -6.26
CA ARG A 563 12.55 15.39 -7.34
C ARG A 563 12.28 16.24 -8.59
N SER A 564 11.70 17.43 -8.41
CA SER A 564 11.45 18.38 -9.50
C SER A 564 12.74 18.85 -10.17
N GLU A 565 13.79 19.14 -9.39
CA GLU A 565 15.10 19.53 -9.92
C GLU A 565 15.77 18.38 -10.67
N PHE A 566 15.70 17.15 -10.15
CA PHE A 566 16.21 15.96 -10.83
C PHE A 566 15.57 15.82 -12.22
N GLU A 567 14.23 15.81 -12.29
CA GLU A 567 13.50 15.69 -13.56
C GLU A 567 13.80 16.87 -14.50
N GLY A 568 13.84 18.08 -13.96
CA GLY A 568 14.13 19.29 -14.73
C GLY A 568 15.50 19.23 -15.41
N LEU A 569 16.54 18.87 -14.64
CA LEU A 569 17.94 18.91 -15.09
C LEU A 569 18.34 17.72 -15.95
N LEU A 570 17.84 16.51 -15.64
CA LEU A 570 18.36 15.27 -16.20
C LEU A 570 17.40 14.57 -17.17
N GLU A 571 16.11 14.90 -17.13
CA GLU A 571 15.10 14.29 -17.99
C GLU A 571 14.52 15.31 -18.99
N LYS A 572 13.80 16.32 -18.47
CA LYS A 572 13.04 17.29 -19.27
C LYS A 572 13.95 18.15 -20.14
N THR A 573 15.02 18.73 -19.57
CA THR A 573 15.93 19.58 -20.36
C THR A 573 16.64 18.79 -21.48
N PRO A 574 17.23 17.60 -21.23
CA PRO A 574 17.77 16.77 -22.31
C PRO A 574 16.74 16.33 -23.36
N ALA A 575 15.50 16.01 -22.94
CA ALA A 575 14.43 15.63 -23.87
C ALA A 575 14.04 16.80 -24.77
N GLU A 576 13.93 18.01 -24.22
CA GLU A 576 13.59 19.22 -24.97
C GLU A 576 14.71 19.60 -25.96
N VAL A 577 15.98 19.48 -25.54
CA VAL A 577 17.14 19.62 -26.45
C VAL A 577 17.00 18.66 -27.63
N ASN A 578 16.69 17.39 -27.37
CA ASN A 578 16.52 16.39 -28.42
C ASN A 578 15.31 16.67 -29.32
N ALA A 579 14.19 17.16 -28.78
CA ALA A 579 13.02 17.56 -29.55
C ALA A 579 13.36 18.70 -30.53
N TYR A 580 14.06 19.72 -30.03
CA TYR A 580 14.56 20.81 -30.88
C TYR A 580 15.52 20.31 -31.96
N LEU A 581 16.52 19.47 -31.61
CA LEU A 581 17.51 18.97 -32.57
C LEU A 581 16.90 18.03 -33.63
N SER A 582 15.81 17.33 -33.31
CA SER A 582 15.14 16.38 -34.23
C SER A 582 14.36 17.11 -35.32
N ASN A 583 13.63 18.19 -34.98
CA ASN A 583 12.96 19.03 -35.97
C ASN A 583 13.07 20.53 -35.60
N PRO A 584 14.22 21.19 -35.89
CA PRO A 584 14.45 22.56 -35.48
C PRO A 584 13.44 23.56 -36.07
N VAL A 585 12.93 23.31 -37.28
CA VAL A 585 12.01 24.23 -37.97
C VAL A 585 10.63 24.20 -37.31
N GLU A 586 10.10 23.00 -37.09
CA GLU A 586 8.80 22.83 -36.44
C GLU A 586 8.85 23.32 -34.99
N TYR A 587 9.89 22.95 -34.24
CA TYR A 587 10.05 23.37 -32.86
C TYR A 587 10.08 24.90 -32.72
N LYS A 588 10.91 25.60 -33.51
CA LYS A 588 10.96 27.08 -33.51
C LYS A 588 9.62 27.71 -33.86
N THR A 589 8.87 27.09 -34.78
CA THR A 589 7.55 27.58 -35.19
C THR A 589 6.56 27.44 -34.03
N ALA A 590 6.54 26.27 -33.37
CA ALA A 590 5.70 26.03 -32.20
C ALA A 590 6.00 27.01 -31.05
N GLN A 591 7.27 27.25 -30.72
CA GLN A 591 7.65 28.20 -29.65
C GLN A 591 7.25 29.65 -29.98
N ARG A 592 7.37 30.06 -31.25
CA ARG A 592 6.89 31.38 -31.69
C ARG A 592 5.37 31.50 -31.64
N THR A 593 4.65 30.42 -31.97
CA THR A 593 3.19 30.38 -31.93
C THR A 593 2.66 30.40 -30.49
N ALA A 594 3.32 29.70 -29.56
CA ALA A 594 2.98 29.74 -28.14
C ALA A 594 3.19 31.15 -27.57
N GLY A 595 4.36 31.75 -27.80
CA GLY A 595 4.61 33.16 -27.50
C GLY A 595 4.45 33.56 -26.04
N ASP A 596 4.53 32.60 -25.11
CA ASP A 596 4.26 32.78 -23.69
C ASP A 596 5.52 32.61 -22.82
N ALA A 597 5.38 32.85 -21.51
CA ALA A 597 6.47 32.72 -20.55
C ALA A 597 7.04 31.29 -20.50
N GLN A 598 6.21 30.27 -20.73
CA GLN A 598 6.64 28.87 -20.75
C GLN A 598 7.57 28.59 -21.95
N ALA A 599 7.21 29.09 -23.13
CA ALA A 599 8.04 28.98 -24.32
C ALA A 599 9.39 29.68 -24.14
N ARG A 600 9.39 30.87 -23.53
CA ARG A 600 10.62 31.59 -23.17
C ARG A 600 11.48 30.77 -22.20
N ASP A 601 10.91 30.29 -21.11
CA ASP A 601 11.63 29.54 -20.07
C ASP A 601 12.22 28.23 -20.63
N ASN A 602 11.52 27.54 -21.55
CA ASN A 602 12.04 26.35 -22.24
C ASN A 602 13.28 26.68 -23.08
N LEU A 603 13.23 27.76 -23.88
CA LEU A 603 14.35 28.18 -24.72
C LEU A 603 15.57 28.62 -23.90
N GLU A 604 15.36 29.34 -22.78
CA GLU A 604 16.42 29.74 -21.86
C GLU A 604 17.13 28.51 -21.27
N ARG A 605 16.38 27.49 -20.84
CA ARG A 605 16.93 26.24 -20.30
C ARG A 605 17.75 25.46 -21.32
N ILE A 606 17.27 25.35 -22.57
CA ILE A 606 18.01 24.70 -23.66
C ILE A 606 19.34 25.43 -23.89
N LEU A 607 19.30 26.76 -24.01
CA LEU A 607 20.48 27.56 -24.28
C LEU A 607 21.48 27.48 -23.12
N GLU A 608 21.00 27.58 -21.87
CA GLU A 608 21.83 27.39 -20.68
C GLU A 608 22.52 26.03 -20.69
N CYS A 609 21.79 24.96 -21.01
CA CYS A 609 22.34 23.60 -21.08
C CYS A 609 23.41 23.43 -22.18
N LEU A 610 23.19 24.02 -23.36
CA LEU A 610 24.06 23.84 -24.53
C LEU A 610 25.21 24.84 -24.63
N GLU A 611 25.12 25.99 -23.96
CA GLU A 611 26.13 27.05 -24.01
C GLU A 611 26.89 27.17 -22.68
N LYS A 612 26.19 27.51 -21.59
CA LYS A 612 26.82 27.84 -20.30
C LYS A 612 27.23 26.60 -19.52
N GLU A 613 26.41 25.56 -19.57
CA GLU A 613 26.56 24.34 -18.77
C GLU A 613 26.98 23.12 -19.59
N LYS A 614 27.46 23.36 -20.82
CA LYS A 614 27.93 22.30 -21.72
C LYS A 614 29.14 21.61 -21.10
N CYS A 615 29.07 20.29 -21.00
CA CYS A 615 30.19 19.46 -20.56
C CYS A 615 30.85 18.77 -21.76
N VAL A 616 32.18 18.73 -21.80
CA VAL A 616 32.96 17.99 -22.81
C VAL A 616 33.84 16.93 -22.14
N THR A 617 34.32 17.21 -20.94
CA THR A 617 35.13 16.32 -20.11
C THR A 617 34.42 16.01 -18.79
N PHE A 618 34.86 14.95 -18.09
CA PHE A 618 34.31 14.65 -16.76
C PHE A 618 34.64 15.74 -15.72
N GLN A 619 35.75 16.46 -15.87
CA GLN A 619 36.07 17.61 -15.02
C GLN A 619 35.07 18.76 -15.21
N ASP A 620 34.52 18.94 -16.42
CA ASP A 620 33.43 19.90 -16.64
C ASP A 620 32.16 19.48 -15.89
N CYS A 621 31.85 18.18 -15.83
CA CYS A 621 30.74 17.65 -15.05
C CYS A 621 30.92 17.87 -13.54
N ILE A 622 32.14 17.69 -13.02
CA ILE A 622 32.48 18.03 -11.62
C ILE A 622 32.30 19.53 -11.37
N SER A 623 32.77 20.36 -12.30
CA SER A 623 32.64 21.82 -12.20
C SER A 623 31.17 22.25 -12.19
N TRP A 624 30.36 21.68 -13.09
CA TRP A 624 28.91 21.88 -13.13
C TRP A 624 28.26 21.49 -11.80
N ALA A 625 28.55 20.30 -11.27
CA ALA A 625 27.99 19.83 -10.01
C ALA A 625 28.37 20.73 -8.83
N ARG A 626 29.64 21.15 -8.73
CA ARG A 626 30.11 22.06 -7.68
C ARG A 626 29.47 23.46 -7.80
N LEU A 627 29.28 23.97 -9.02
CA LEU A 627 28.61 25.26 -9.24
C LEU A 627 27.10 25.18 -8.96
N ARG A 628 26.47 24.02 -9.21
CA ARG A 628 25.07 23.77 -8.81
C ARG A 628 24.88 23.74 -7.30
N PHE A 629 25.84 23.15 -6.56
CA PHE A 629 25.87 23.28 -5.10
C PHE A 629 25.90 24.75 -4.68
N GLU A 630 26.81 25.53 -5.27
CA GLU A 630 26.94 26.96 -4.95
C GLU A 630 25.65 27.72 -5.26
N ASP A 631 25.05 27.50 -6.43
CA ASP A 631 23.82 28.18 -6.82
C ASP A 631 22.68 27.88 -5.83
N TYR A 632 22.37 26.60 -5.63
CA TYR A 632 21.20 26.19 -4.84
C TYR A 632 21.34 26.48 -3.35
N PHE A 633 22.47 26.10 -2.75
CA PHE A 633 22.58 26.07 -1.29
C PHE A 633 23.31 27.28 -0.71
N VAL A 634 23.89 28.14 -1.57
CA VAL A 634 24.64 29.33 -1.16
C VAL A 634 24.07 30.59 -1.80
N ASN A 635 24.09 30.72 -3.12
CA ASN A 635 23.76 31.96 -3.83
C ASN A 635 22.28 32.31 -3.74
N ARG A 636 21.39 31.35 -4.01
CA ARG A 636 19.94 31.55 -3.88
C ARG A 636 19.54 31.86 -2.44
N VAL A 637 20.20 31.24 -1.47
CA VAL A 637 19.97 31.51 -0.05
C VAL A 637 20.46 32.91 0.33
N LYS A 638 21.67 33.30 -0.11
CA LYS A 638 22.19 34.68 0.05
C LYS A 638 21.27 35.71 -0.59
N GLN A 639 20.71 35.43 -1.77
CA GLN A 639 19.73 36.30 -2.42
C GLN A 639 18.45 36.40 -1.58
N LEU A 640 17.94 35.27 -1.07
CA LEU A 640 16.71 35.22 -0.29
C LEU A 640 16.81 36.01 1.01
N ILE A 641 17.89 35.84 1.77
CA ILE A 641 18.12 36.59 3.03
C ILE A 641 18.47 38.06 2.78
N TYR A 642 19.00 38.41 1.60
CA TYR A 642 19.18 39.80 1.20
C TYR A 642 17.83 40.48 0.91
N THR A 643 16.93 39.77 0.22
CA THR A 643 15.58 40.25 -0.08
C THR A 643 14.69 40.30 1.17
N PHE A 644 14.80 39.30 2.05
CA PHE A 644 14.09 39.23 3.33
C PHE A 644 15.08 38.99 4.49
N PRO A 645 15.66 40.07 5.06
CA PRO A 645 16.51 39.98 6.25
C PRO A 645 15.84 39.25 7.42
N GLU A 646 16.62 38.77 8.39
CA GLU A 646 16.10 38.00 9.53
C GLU A 646 15.08 38.80 10.37
N ASP A 647 15.28 40.12 10.48
CA ASP A 647 14.43 41.07 11.17
C ASP A 647 13.32 41.67 10.27
N ALA A 648 13.14 41.15 9.04
CA ALA A 648 12.10 41.61 8.14
C ALA A 648 10.70 41.45 8.77
N ALA A 649 9.83 42.43 8.54
CA ALA A 649 8.46 42.45 9.00
C ALA A 649 7.48 42.48 7.83
N THR A 650 6.30 41.91 8.03
CA THR A 650 5.18 42.00 7.10
C THR A 650 4.54 43.40 7.14
N SER A 651 3.60 43.67 6.24
CA SER A 651 2.84 44.93 6.22
C SER A 651 2.03 45.19 7.50
N THR A 652 1.76 44.15 8.30
CA THR A 652 1.06 44.24 9.59
C THR A 652 2.01 44.42 10.78
N GLY A 653 3.33 44.47 10.56
CA GLY A 653 4.36 44.60 11.60
C GLY A 653 4.73 43.28 12.30
N ALA A 654 4.18 42.15 11.87
CA ALA A 654 4.58 40.83 12.37
C ALA A 654 5.92 40.40 11.73
N PRO A 655 6.75 39.60 12.41
CA PRO A 655 7.97 39.03 11.82
C PRO A 655 7.65 38.26 10.54
N PHE A 656 8.40 38.50 9.46
CA PHE A 656 8.25 37.76 8.21
C PHE A 656 8.65 36.29 8.38
N TRP A 657 9.71 36.06 9.14
CA TRP A 657 10.22 34.74 9.51
C TRP A 657 9.57 34.24 10.81
N SER A 658 8.27 33.95 10.73
CA SER A 658 7.53 33.24 11.76
C SER A 658 6.99 31.92 11.20
N ALA A 659 6.67 30.98 12.09
CA ALA A 659 6.07 29.71 11.72
C ALA A 659 4.92 29.90 10.69
N PRO A 660 4.89 29.11 9.60
CA PRO A 660 5.76 27.96 9.29
C PRO A 660 7.10 28.32 8.61
N LYS A 661 7.38 29.60 8.31
CA LYS A 661 8.58 30.02 7.57
C LYS A 661 9.83 29.96 8.46
N ARG A 662 10.82 29.19 8.01
CA ARG A 662 12.13 29.04 8.67
C ARG A 662 13.17 29.93 8.01
N PHE A 663 13.94 30.67 8.81
CA PHE A 663 15.03 31.50 8.29
C PHE A 663 16.17 30.60 7.76
N PRO A 664 16.59 30.76 6.49
CA PRO A 664 17.61 29.91 5.91
C PRO A 664 19.03 30.45 6.11
N HIS A 665 20.00 29.54 6.20
CA HIS A 665 21.42 29.86 6.32
C HIS A 665 22.17 29.33 5.11
N PRO A 666 23.00 30.15 4.42
CA PRO A 666 23.78 29.67 3.29
C PRO A 666 24.80 28.63 3.74
N LEU A 667 24.92 27.52 3.02
CA LEU A 667 25.90 26.50 3.34
C LEU A 667 27.32 26.96 3.01
N GLN A 668 28.30 26.34 3.64
CA GLN A 668 29.70 26.43 3.24
C GLN A 668 30.13 25.09 2.68
N PHE A 669 30.48 25.05 1.40
CA PHE A 669 30.99 23.82 0.79
C PHE A 669 32.31 23.40 1.44
N SER A 670 32.48 22.09 1.62
CA SER A 670 33.70 21.49 2.18
C SER A 670 33.85 20.07 1.64
N THR A 671 35.02 19.75 1.09
CA THR A 671 35.37 18.39 0.65
C THR A 671 35.58 17.42 1.81
N ALA A 672 35.72 17.93 3.05
CA ALA A 672 35.75 17.12 4.25
C ALA A 672 34.36 16.65 4.72
N ASP A 673 33.28 17.25 4.19
CA ASP A 673 31.91 16.80 4.45
C ASP A 673 31.54 15.68 3.45
N PRO A 674 31.30 14.44 3.91
CA PRO A 674 30.98 13.33 3.02
C PRO A 674 29.71 13.55 2.19
N SER A 675 28.70 14.21 2.76
CA SER A 675 27.42 14.47 2.07
C SER A 675 27.59 15.48 0.93
N HIS A 676 28.44 16.50 1.13
CA HIS A 676 28.79 17.46 0.07
C HIS A 676 29.51 16.76 -1.09
N LEU A 677 30.48 15.90 -0.77
CA LEU A 677 31.25 15.18 -1.76
C LEU A 677 30.40 14.15 -2.52
N GLN A 678 29.50 13.44 -1.82
CA GLN A 678 28.57 12.49 -2.42
C GLN A 678 27.57 13.18 -3.37
N PHE A 679 27.07 14.37 -3.00
CA PHE A 679 26.23 15.18 -3.89
C PHE A 679 26.96 15.49 -5.20
N VAL A 680 28.20 15.99 -5.12
CA VAL A 680 29.00 16.33 -6.31
C VAL A 680 29.31 15.10 -7.16
N MET A 681 29.59 13.96 -6.52
CA MET A 681 29.79 12.68 -7.20
C MET A 681 28.55 12.28 -8.02
N ALA A 682 27.38 12.17 -7.37
CA ALA A 682 26.15 11.74 -8.03
C ALA A 682 25.74 12.70 -9.14
N ALA A 683 25.78 14.00 -8.88
CA ALA A 683 25.47 15.04 -9.86
C ALA A 683 26.41 14.99 -11.09
N SER A 684 27.72 14.84 -10.88
CA SER A 684 28.70 14.79 -11.97
C SER A 684 28.59 13.52 -12.81
N ILE A 685 28.34 12.36 -12.19
CA ILE A 685 28.10 11.09 -12.88
C ILE A 685 26.87 11.20 -13.79
N LEU A 686 25.73 11.62 -13.24
CA LEU A 686 24.48 11.75 -13.99
C LEU A 686 24.59 12.79 -15.11
N ARG A 687 25.31 13.90 -14.87
CA ARG A 687 25.58 14.88 -15.92
C ARG A 687 26.43 14.28 -17.04
N ALA A 688 27.46 13.49 -16.72
CA ALA A 688 28.27 12.80 -17.71
C ALA A 688 27.41 11.84 -18.57
N GLU A 689 26.50 11.09 -17.95
CA GLU A 689 25.57 10.21 -18.67
C GLU A 689 24.69 10.98 -19.65
N THR A 690 24.10 12.11 -19.23
CA THR A 690 23.25 12.92 -20.13
C THR A 690 23.99 13.45 -21.36
N PHE A 691 25.29 13.72 -21.25
CA PHE A 691 26.16 14.17 -22.35
C PHE A 691 26.89 13.02 -23.08
N GLY A 692 26.77 11.78 -22.61
CA GLY A 692 27.50 10.64 -23.16
C GLY A 692 29.02 10.68 -22.92
N ILE A 693 29.46 11.31 -21.82
CA ILE A 693 30.86 11.43 -21.42
C ILE A 693 31.28 10.18 -20.63
N GLN A 694 32.50 9.70 -20.85
CA GLN A 694 33.05 8.56 -20.12
C GLN A 694 33.22 8.90 -18.63
N ILE A 695 32.67 8.06 -17.75
CA ILE A 695 32.81 8.16 -16.30
C ILE A 695 34.11 7.44 -15.88
N PRO A 696 35.09 8.14 -15.28
CA PRO A 696 36.31 7.51 -14.81
C PRO A 696 36.08 6.71 -13.51
N ASP A 697 36.68 5.52 -13.38
CA ASP A 697 36.55 4.69 -12.17
C ASP A 697 37.00 5.39 -10.89
N TRP A 698 37.99 6.30 -11.00
CA TRP A 698 38.54 7.02 -9.85
C TRP A 698 37.55 7.95 -9.17
N VAL A 699 36.43 8.32 -9.82
CA VAL A 699 35.41 9.19 -9.23
C VAL A 699 34.84 8.60 -7.93
N LYS A 700 34.85 7.28 -7.81
CA LYS A 700 34.37 6.55 -6.63
C LYS A 700 35.36 6.61 -5.46
N HIS A 701 36.57 7.15 -5.65
CA HIS A 701 37.57 7.33 -4.61
C HIS A 701 37.46 8.74 -4.01
N PRO A 702 37.03 8.89 -2.74
CA PRO A 702 36.74 10.20 -2.14
C PRO A 702 37.90 11.20 -2.20
N GLN A 703 39.14 10.73 -2.00
CA GLN A 703 40.32 11.59 -2.03
C GLN A 703 40.58 12.19 -3.41
N MET A 704 40.52 11.37 -4.47
CA MET A 704 40.74 11.81 -5.83
C MET A 704 39.61 12.74 -6.31
N LEU A 705 38.37 12.46 -5.89
CA LEU A 705 37.25 13.34 -6.16
C LEU A 705 37.42 14.70 -5.45
N ALA A 706 37.80 14.70 -4.17
CA ALA A 706 38.05 15.94 -3.42
C ALA A 706 39.10 16.81 -4.12
N GLU A 707 40.24 16.23 -4.53
CA GLU A 707 41.28 16.95 -5.28
C GLU A 707 40.78 17.52 -6.62
N ALA A 708 39.88 16.82 -7.31
CA ALA A 708 39.28 17.29 -8.55
C ALA A 708 38.27 18.43 -8.33
N VAL A 709 37.51 18.35 -7.22
CA VAL A 709 36.54 19.39 -6.82
C VAL A 709 37.23 20.67 -6.36
N ASP A 710 38.33 20.56 -5.62
CA ASP A 710 39.09 21.71 -5.09
C ASP A 710 39.73 22.56 -6.22
N LYS A 711 39.84 22.02 -7.44
CA LYS A 711 40.31 22.76 -8.63
C LYS A 711 39.24 23.64 -9.26
N VAL A 712 37.96 23.48 -8.88
CA VAL A 712 36.85 24.24 -9.46
C VAL A 712 36.88 25.67 -8.95
N THR A 713 36.94 26.64 -9.85
CA THR A 713 36.84 28.06 -9.50
C THR A 713 35.37 28.44 -9.33
N VAL A 714 35.02 28.95 -8.14
CA VAL A 714 33.66 29.36 -7.80
C VAL A 714 33.56 30.89 -7.84
N PRO A 715 32.71 31.48 -8.68
CA PRO A 715 32.55 32.94 -8.74
C PRO A 715 31.93 33.50 -7.46
N ASP A 716 32.35 34.72 -7.08
CA ASP A 716 31.74 35.45 -5.97
C ASP A 716 30.30 35.87 -6.30
N PHE A 717 29.41 35.71 -5.33
CA PHE A 717 28.01 36.10 -5.45
C PHE A 717 27.80 37.58 -5.11
N GLN A 718 27.02 38.27 -5.95
CA GLN A 718 26.53 39.63 -5.68
C GLN A 718 24.99 39.65 -5.70
N PRO A 719 24.33 40.11 -4.63
CA PRO A 719 22.87 40.15 -4.56
C PRO A 719 22.29 41.19 -5.51
N LYS A 720 21.17 40.84 -6.16
CA LYS A 720 20.38 41.74 -7.01
C LYS A 720 19.35 42.48 -6.17
N LYS A 721 19.22 43.80 -6.36
CA LYS A 721 18.27 44.65 -5.62
C LYS A 721 16.81 44.44 -6.02
N ASP A 722 16.55 44.17 -7.30
CA ASP A 722 15.18 44.05 -7.84
C ASP A 722 14.72 42.59 -8.05
N ALA A 723 15.31 41.64 -7.32
CA ALA A 723 14.92 40.24 -7.41
C ALA A 723 13.49 40.04 -6.88
N LYS A 724 12.57 39.62 -7.76
CA LYS A 724 11.19 39.27 -7.40
C LYS A 724 11.13 37.81 -6.94
N ILE A 725 10.91 37.60 -5.65
CA ILE A 725 10.68 36.27 -5.06
C ILE A 725 9.19 36.15 -4.79
N VAL A 726 8.56 35.10 -5.32
CA VAL A 726 7.13 34.85 -5.11
C VAL A 726 6.90 34.41 -3.66
N THR A 727 6.11 35.18 -2.92
CA THR A 727 5.75 34.91 -1.53
C THR A 727 4.26 34.59 -1.33
N ASP A 728 3.46 34.68 -2.39
CA ASP A 728 2.03 34.36 -2.38
C ASP A 728 1.83 32.86 -2.55
N GLU A 729 1.15 32.23 -1.60
CA GLU A 729 0.79 30.82 -1.59
C GLU A 729 -0.24 30.46 -2.66
N LYS A 730 -0.97 31.45 -3.19
CA LYS A 730 -1.95 31.25 -4.28
C LYS A 730 -1.36 31.37 -5.68
N ALA A 731 -0.08 31.72 -5.79
CA ALA A 731 0.58 31.85 -7.09
C ALA A 731 0.71 30.49 -7.77
N THR A 732 0.17 30.36 -8.99
CA THR A 732 0.19 29.12 -9.78
C THR A 732 1.39 29.01 -10.71
N THR A 733 2.13 30.09 -10.95
CA THR A 733 3.34 30.12 -11.79
C THR A 733 4.46 30.92 -11.12
N LEU A 734 5.71 30.47 -11.32
CA LEU A 734 6.91 31.18 -10.84
C LEU A 734 7.32 32.32 -11.79
N SER A 735 6.98 32.19 -13.07
CA SER A 735 7.25 33.20 -14.11
C SER A 735 6.02 34.09 -14.33
N THR A 736 6.25 35.40 -14.30
CA THR A 736 5.27 36.42 -14.71
C THR A 736 5.39 36.67 -16.21
N ALA A 737 4.26 36.59 -16.93
CA ALA A 737 4.18 37.00 -18.33
C ALA A 737 4.66 38.46 -18.50
N SER A 738 5.50 38.68 -19.50
CA SER A 738 6.02 39.99 -19.87
C SER A 738 5.36 40.48 -21.16
N ILE A 739 5.29 41.80 -21.32
CA ILE A 739 4.74 42.45 -22.53
C ILE A 739 5.62 42.18 -23.77
N ASP A 740 6.87 41.72 -23.57
CA ASP A 740 7.89 41.52 -24.62
C ASP A 740 8.35 40.05 -24.77
N ASP A 741 7.60 39.06 -24.26
CA ASP A 741 8.04 37.65 -24.34
C ASP A 741 8.27 37.19 -25.79
N ALA A 742 7.46 37.67 -26.75
CA ALA A 742 7.65 37.37 -28.17
C ALA A 742 8.96 37.94 -28.76
N GLY A 743 9.43 39.09 -28.28
CA GLY A 743 10.72 39.67 -28.68
C GLY A 743 11.89 38.85 -28.15
N VAL A 744 11.84 38.51 -26.86
CA VAL A 744 12.85 37.69 -26.17
C VAL A 744 12.95 36.29 -26.78
N ILE A 745 11.81 35.64 -27.08
CA ILE A 745 11.77 34.32 -27.75
C ILE A 745 12.54 34.34 -29.07
N ASN A 746 12.39 35.39 -29.88
CA ASN A 746 13.11 35.49 -31.15
C ASN A 746 14.62 35.65 -30.97
N GLU A 747 15.06 36.40 -29.95
CA GLU A 747 16.48 36.53 -29.61
C GLU A 747 17.06 35.19 -29.13
N LEU A 748 16.33 34.49 -28.26
CA LEU A 748 16.73 33.17 -27.74
C LEU A 748 16.84 32.14 -28.87
N ILE A 749 15.89 32.13 -29.81
CA ILE A 749 15.95 31.27 -31.00
C ILE A 749 17.21 31.56 -31.82
N PHE A 750 17.55 32.84 -32.04
CA PHE A 750 18.75 33.21 -32.78
C PHE A 750 20.04 32.73 -32.09
N LYS A 751 20.14 32.90 -30.78
CA LYS A 751 21.27 32.39 -29.98
C LYS A 751 21.36 30.86 -30.04
N LEU A 752 20.21 30.19 -29.94
CA LEU A 752 20.13 28.73 -30.01
C LEU A 752 20.59 28.21 -31.38
N GLU A 753 20.23 28.87 -32.47
CA GLU A 753 20.72 28.54 -33.82
C GLU A 753 22.24 28.67 -33.93
N LEU A 754 22.83 29.71 -33.33
CA LEU A 754 24.28 29.90 -33.32
C LEU A 754 24.99 28.81 -32.52
N CYS A 755 24.46 28.50 -31.33
CA CYS A 755 24.98 27.45 -30.46
C CYS A 755 24.97 26.08 -31.15
N THR A 756 23.88 25.76 -31.84
CA THR A 756 23.66 24.46 -32.49
C THR A 756 24.64 24.19 -33.63
N LYS A 757 25.11 25.23 -34.34
CA LYS A 757 26.13 25.10 -35.38
C LYS A 757 27.47 24.58 -34.86
N ASN A 758 27.75 24.76 -33.57
CA ASN A 758 28.99 24.34 -32.90
C ASN A 758 28.85 22.97 -32.22
N LEU A 759 27.73 22.27 -32.40
CA LEU A 759 27.54 20.92 -31.90
C LEU A 759 28.09 19.87 -32.90
N PRO A 760 28.63 18.75 -32.41
CA PRO A 760 29.02 17.63 -33.28
C PRO A 760 27.84 17.14 -34.12
N GLN A 761 28.13 16.65 -35.33
CA GLN A 761 27.11 16.04 -36.19
C GLN A 761 26.48 14.84 -35.47
N GLY A 762 25.14 14.81 -35.40
CA GLY A 762 24.41 13.74 -34.71
C GLY A 762 24.44 13.83 -33.19
N PHE A 763 24.84 14.97 -32.62
CA PHE A 763 24.75 15.19 -31.17
C PHE A 763 23.33 14.95 -30.68
N LYS A 764 23.21 14.11 -29.64
CA LYS A 764 21.97 13.80 -28.96
C LYS A 764 22.27 13.62 -27.48
N MET A 765 21.46 14.22 -26.63
CA MET A 765 21.56 14.01 -25.20
C MET A 765 20.86 12.70 -24.81
N LYS A 766 21.20 12.16 -23.64
CA LYS A 766 20.53 10.99 -23.06
C LYS A 766 19.67 11.44 -21.87
N PRO A 767 18.35 11.65 -22.06
CA PRO A 767 17.45 11.91 -20.95
C PRO A 767 17.48 10.73 -19.98
N ILE A 768 17.57 11.02 -18.69
CA ILE A 768 17.58 10.02 -17.62
C ILE A 768 16.17 9.95 -17.05
N GLN A 769 15.46 8.86 -17.32
CA GLN A 769 14.21 8.55 -16.66
C GLN A 769 14.49 8.07 -15.24
N PHE A 770 13.69 8.55 -14.29
CA PHE A 770 13.87 8.17 -12.90
C PHE A 770 13.53 6.70 -12.65
N GLU A 771 14.50 6.03 -12.07
CA GLU A 771 14.38 4.69 -11.51
C GLU A 771 14.78 4.73 -10.03
N LYS A 772 13.83 4.37 -9.16
CA LYS A 772 13.97 4.38 -7.69
C LYS A 772 14.56 3.07 -7.14
N ASP A 773 14.40 1.97 -7.88
CA ASP A 773 14.69 0.61 -7.42
C ASP A 773 16.05 0.06 -7.85
N ASP A 774 16.83 0.86 -8.56
CA ASP A 774 18.23 0.59 -8.85
C ASP A 774 19.14 1.50 -7.99
N ASP A 775 19.76 0.92 -6.98
CA ASP A 775 20.67 1.63 -6.08
C ASP A 775 22.03 1.98 -6.72
N THR A 776 22.30 1.51 -7.94
CA THR A 776 23.57 1.70 -8.65
C THR A 776 23.56 2.84 -9.66
N ASN A 777 22.38 3.38 -9.99
CA ASN A 777 22.20 4.43 -10.99
C ASN A 777 22.38 5.87 -10.44
N TYR A 778 22.68 6.04 -9.15
CA TYR A 778 22.88 7.35 -8.50
C TYR A 778 21.66 8.30 -8.45
N HIS A 779 20.47 7.89 -8.91
CA HIS A 779 19.29 8.76 -8.91
C HIS A 779 18.88 9.19 -7.50
N MET A 780 18.72 8.21 -6.62
CA MET A 780 18.35 8.47 -5.23
C MET A 780 19.48 9.13 -4.44
N ASP A 781 20.74 8.93 -4.82
CA ASP A 781 21.87 9.63 -4.20
C ASP A 781 21.81 11.14 -4.49
N LEU A 782 21.49 11.52 -5.72
CA LEU A 782 21.31 12.93 -6.08
C LEU A 782 20.06 13.52 -5.42
N ILE A 783 18.91 12.83 -5.46
CA ILE A 783 17.66 13.33 -4.86
C ILE A 783 17.81 13.52 -3.35
N ALA A 784 18.36 12.53 -2.64
CA ALA A 784 18.60 12.63 -1.20
C ALA A 784 19.63 13.73 -0.90
N GLY A 785 20.70 13.84 -1.69
CA GLY A 785 21.69 14.90 -1.56
C GLY A 785 21.09 16.29 -1.73
N LEU A 786 20.30 16.52 -2.79
CA LEU A 786 19.56 17.76 -3.02
C LEU A 786 18.67 18.11 -1.82
N ALA A 787 17.84 17.16 -1.38
CA ALA A 787 16.88 17.38 -0.30
C ALA A 787 17.57 17.66 1.04
N ASN A 788 18.59 16.90 1.42
CA ASN A 788 19.27 17.06 2.70
C ASN A 788 20.11 18.34 2.75
N MET A 789 20.78 18.75 1.66
CA MET A 789 21.47 20.05 1.63
C MET A 789 20.48 21.21 1.78
N ARG A 790 19.32 21.09 1.13
CA ARG A 790 18.24 22.06 1.31
C ARG A 790 17.67 22.02 2.73
N ALA A 791 17.52 20.85 3.32
CA ALA A 791 17.07 20.70 4.71
C ALA A 791 18.02 21.43 5.67
N ARG A 792 19.35 21.26 5.50
CA ARG A 792 20.37 22.01 6.25
C ARG A 792 20.22 23.52 6.15
N ASN A 793 19.93 24.06 4.95
CA ASN A 793 19.71 25.51 4.81
C ASN A 793 18.63 26.00 5.78
N TYR A 794 17.53 25.27 5.90
CA TYR A 794 16.36 25.67 6.70
C TYR A 794 16.34 25.02 8.10
N SER A 795 17.46 24.43 8.54
CA SER A 795 17.59 23.70 9.81
C SER A 795 16.58 22.55 9.99
N ILE A 796 16.10 21.98 8.88
CA ILE A 796 15.14 20.85 8.88
C ILE A 796 15.93 19.56 9.11
N PRO A 797 15.41 18.60 9.93
CA PRO A 797 16.06 17.31 10.11
C PRO A 797 16.28 16.58 8.77
N GLU A 798 17.51 16.12 8.55
CA GLU A 798 17.88 15.30 7.40
C GLU A 798 17.29 13.89 7.51
N VAL A 799 17.14 13.23 6.36
CA VAL A 799 16.69 11.83 6.29
C VAL A 799 17.70 10.95 5.61
N ASP A 800 17.67 9.66 5.91
CA ASP A 800 18.46 8.67 5.18
C ASP A 800 17.91 8.42 3.76
N LYS A 801 18.69 7.68 2.95
CA LYS A 801 18.33 7.33 1.57
C LYS A 801 17.04 6.51 1.51
N LEU A 802 16.73 5.71 2.53
CA LEU A 802 15.53 4.85 2.54
C LEU A 802 14.26 5.67 2.71
N LYS A 803 14.21 6.58 3.69
CA LYS A 803 13.09 7.50 3.90
C LYS A 803 12.99 8.49 2.74
N ALA A 804 14.12 8.97 2.20
CA ALA A 804 14.11 9.79 0.98
C ALA A 804 13.50 9.03 -0.21
N LYS A 805 13.88 7.77 -0.42
CA LYS A 805 13.34 6.89 -1.48
C LYS A 805 11.84 6.65 -1.31
N PHE A 806 11.39 6.43 -0.07
CA PHE A 806 9.97 6.25 0.25
C PHE A 806 9.13 7.45 -0.18
N ILE A 807 9.53 8.66 0.23
CA ILE A 807 8.79 9.91 -0.04
C ILE A 807 8.95 10.33 -1.51
N ALA A 808 10.18 10.48 -2.01
CA ALA A 808 10.43 11.00 -3.36
C ALA A 808 10.02 10.01 -4.46
N GLY A 809 10.10 8.70 -4.18
CA GLY A 809 9.61 7.64 -5.06
C GLY A 809 8.10 7.42 -4.99
N ARG A 810 7.38 8.15 -4.13
CA ARG A 810 5.95 7.97 -3.86
C ARG A 810 5.59 6.50 -3.63
N ILE A 811 6.42 5.80 -2.84
CA ILE A 811 6.25 4.37 -2.61
C ILE A 811 4.99 4.17 -1.78
N ILE A 812 4.03 3.44 -2.34
CA ILE A 812 2.83 3.01 -1.62
C ILE A 812 3.22 1.78 -0.76
N PRO A 813 3.17 1.86 0.58
CA PRO A 813 3.36 0.68 1.42
C PRO A 813 2.41 -0.43 1.02
N ALA A 814 2.92 -1.66 0.92
CA ALA A 814 2.11 -2.83 0.61
C ALA A 814 2.70 -4.08 1.26
N ILE A 815 1.83 -4.97 1.73
CA ILE A 815 2.21 -6.22 2.37
C ILE A 815 1.30 -7.35 1.87
N ALA A 816 1.86 -8.54 1.70
CA ALA A 816 1.12 -9.69 1.14
C ALA A 816 -0.11 -10.10 1.97
N THR A 817 -0.14 -9.78 3.27
CA THR A 817 -1.24 -10.11 4.19
C THR A 817 -2.52 -9.35 3.86
N SER A 818 -2.46 -8.02 3.72
CA SER A 818 -3.62 -7.19 3.34
C SER A 818 -4.06 -7.47 1.90
N THR A 819 -3.12 -7.73 0.98
CA THR A 819 -3.43 -8.14 -0.40
C THR A 819 -4.19 -9.48 -0.45
N ALA A 820 -3.73 -10.49 0.29
CA ALA A 820 -4.43 -11.78 0.37
C ALA A 820 -5.83 -11.64 0.99
N MET A 821 -5.97 -10.77 2.00
CA MET A 821 -7.26 -10.46 2.62
C MET A 821 -8.24 -9.81 1.65
N ALA A 822 -7.82 -8.72 0.99
CA ALA A 822 -8.64 -7.98 0.05
C ALA A 822 -9.12 -8.86 -1.12
N THR A 823 -8.21 -9.64 -1.71
CA THR A 823 -8.57 -10.52 -2.82
C THR A 823 -9.47 -11.68 -2.41
N GLY A 824 -9.31 -12.22 -1.19
CA GLY A 824 -10.22 -13.21 -0.63
C GLY A 824 -11.65 -12.67 -0.50
N LEU A 825 -11.80 -11.44 0.03
CA LEU A 825 -13.08 -10.73 0.13
C LEU A 825 -13.71 -10.49 -1.24
N VAL A 826 -12.95 -9.97 -2.21
CA VAL A 826 -13.46 -9.76 -3.58
C VAL A 826 -13.89 -11.08 -4.24
N CYS A 827 -13.16 -12.17 -4.03
CA CYS A 827 -13.52 -13.47 -4.61
C CYS A 827 -14.76 -14.10 -3.96
N LEU A 828 -15.16 -13.69 -2.75
CA LEU A 828 -16.48 -14.04 -2.19
C LEU A 828 -17.59 -13.33 -2.97
N GLU A 829 -17.41 -12.04 -3.27
CA GLU A 829 -18.35 -11.28 -4.10
C GLU A 829 -18.38 -11.76 -5.56
N LEU A 830 -17.27 -12.34 -6.06
CA LEU A 830 -17.22 -12.95 -7.38
C LEU A 830 -18.18 -14.13 -7.54
N TYR A 831 -18.41 -14.93 -6.49
CA TYR A 831 -19.44 -15.99 -6.55
C TYR A 831 -20.81 -15.39 -6.84
N LYS A 832 -21.16 -14.29 -6.20
CA LYS A 832 -22.45 -13.59 -6.35
C LYS A 832 -22.59 -12.97 -7.74
N ALA A 833 -21.54 -12.29 -8.19
CA ALA A 833 -21.52 -11.66 -9.51
C ALA A 833 -21.68 -12.69 -10.65
N LEU A 834 -21.12 -13.90 -10.49
CA LEU A 834 -21.21 -14.96 -11.49
C LEU A 834 -22.46 -15.84 -11.34
N ASP A 835 -23.04 -15.98 -10.15
CA ASP A 835 -24.35 -16.63 -10.01
C ASP A 835 -25.45 -15.79 -10.67
N GLY A 836 -25.41 -14.47 -10.44
CA GLY A 836 -26.44 -13.52 -10.85
C GLY A 836 -27.68 -13.59 -9.94
N GLY A 837 -28.61 -12.64 -10.10
CA GLY A 837 -29.88 -12.62 -9.36
C GLY A 837 -29.80 -12.17 -7.90
N HIS A 838 -28.59 -11.97 -7.35
CA HIS A 838 -28.40 -11.42 -6.01
C HIS A 838 -28.94 -10.00 -5.89
N LYS A 839 -29.52 -9.70 -4.74
CA LYS A 839 -30.03 -8.36 -4.38
C LYS A 839 -28.90 -7.50 -3.80
N VAL A 840 -29.10 -6.18 -3.71
CA VAL A 840 -28.05 -5.25 -3.26
C VAL A 840 -27.57 -5.57 -1.85
N GLU A 841 -28.49 -6.02 -0.99
CA GLU A 841 -28.25 -6.37 0.40
C GLU A 841 -27.43 -7.65 0.57
N ASP A 842 -27.18 -8.41 -0.50
CA ASP A 842 -26.30 -9.58 -0.47
C ASP A 842 -24.83 -9.18 -0.68
N TYR A 843 -24.57 -8.07 -1.38
CA TYR A 843 -23.20 -7.62 -1.67
C TYR A 843 -22.58 -6.88 -0.47
N ARG A 844 -21.25 -6.87 -0.39
CA ARG A 844 -20.51 -6.14 0.65
C ARG A 844 -19.36 -5.32 0.08
N ASN A 845 -19.40 -4.01 0.32
CA ASN A 845 -18.21 -3.16 0.31
C ASN A 845 -17.52 -3.29 1.66
N THR A 846 -16.20 -3.48 1.65
CA THR A 846 -15.42 -3.69 2.88
C THR A 846 -14.36 -2.61 3.01
N PHE A 847 -14.20 -2.07 4.21
CA PHE A 847 -13.03 -1.33 4.66
C PHE A 847 -12.42 -2.10 5.83
N ALA A 848 -11.14 -2.44 5.74
CA ALA A 848 -10.47 -3.17 6.79
C ALA A 848 -9.08 -2.61 7.05
N ASN A 849 -8.64 -2.71 8.31
CA ASN A 849 -7.30 -2.34 8.73
C ASN A 849 -6.75 -3.40 9.67
N LEU A 850 -5.81 -4.22 9.17
CA LEU A 850 -5.18 -5.27 9.96
C LEU A 850 -4.28 -4.72 11.08
N ALA A 851 -3.99 -3.41 11.12
CA ALA A 851 -3.29 -2.80 12.25
C ALA A 851 -4.14 -2.70 13.53
N LEU A 852 -5.45 -2.42 13.37
CA LEU A 852 -6.41 -2.18 14.45
C LEU A 852 -7.39 -3.34 14.65
N PRO A 853 -7.05 -4.54 14.15
CA PRO A 853 -7.91 -5.44 13.37
C PRO A 853 -9.34 -4.93 13.17
N LEU A 854 -9.49 -3.83 12.44
CA LEU A 854 -10.78 -3.23 12.15
C LEU A 854 -11.37 -3.82 10.87
N PHE A 855 -12.67 -4.10 10.90
CA PHE A 855 -13.47 -4.48 9.75
C PHE A 855 -14.75 -3.66 9.76
N SER A 856 -15.10 -3.07 8.62
CA SER A 856 -16.33 -2.34 8.40
C SER A 856 -16.90 -2.76 7.06
N MET A 857 -17.97 -3.55 7.10
CA MET A 857 -18.65 -4.06 5.94
C MET A 857 -20.03 -3.40 5.82
N ALA A 858 -20.38 -2.98 4.61
CA ALA A 858 -21.65 -2.33 4.32
C ALA A 858 -22.17 -2.77 2.96
N GLU A 859 -23.49 -2.71 2.77
CA GLU A 859 -24.09 -2.85 1.44
C GLU A 859 -23.59 -1.75 0.48
N PRO A 860 -23.40 -2.05 -0.82
CA PRO A 860 -23.12 -1.02 -1.80
C PRO A 860 -24.28 -0.02 -1.91
N VAL A 861 -23.95 1.23 -2.23
CA VAL A 861 -24.97 2.27 -2.43
C VAL A 861 -25.71 2.01 -3.76
N PRO A 862 -27.06 1.99 -3.78
CA PRO A 862 -27.83 1.89 -5.01
C PRO A 862 -27.63 3.11 -5.93
N PRO A 863 -27.81 2.98 -7.25
CA PRO A 863 -27.62 4.10 -8.16
C PRO A 863 -28.69 5.17 -7.95
N LYS A 864 -28.31 6.44 -8.07
CA LYS A 864 -29.24 7.56 -7.97
C LYS A 864 -30.28 7.50 -9.08
N VAL A 865 -31.56 7.44 -8.70
CA VAL A 865 -32.69 7.53 -9.64
C VAL A 865 -33.02 8.99 -9.93
N ILE A 866 -32.92 9.39 -11.19
CA ILE A 866 -33.31 10.70 -11.71
C ILE A 866 -34.72 10.58 -12.29
N LYS A 867 -35.61 11.52 -11.93
CA LYS A 867 -37.00 11.56 -12.41
C LYS A 867 -37.27 12.88 -13.15
N HIS A 868 -37.92 12.80 -14.31
CA HIS A 868 -38.41 13.95 -15.07
C HIS A 868 -39.74 13.62 -15.74
N GLY A 869 -40.83 14.23 -15.25
CA GLY A 869 -42.19 13.84 -15.64
C GLY A 869 -42.48 12.37 -15.27
N ASP A 870 -42.91 11.58 -16.25
CA ASP A 870 -43.16 10.14 -16.10
C ASP A 870 -41.91 9.27 -16.37
N MET A 871 -40.78 9.87 -16.73
CA MET A 871 -39.53 9.16 -16.98
C MET A 871 -38.71 9.01 -15.69
N SER A 872 -38.16 7.83 -15.47
CA SER A 872 -37.15 7.56 -14.44
C SER A 872 -35.97 6.80 -15.01
N TRP A 873 -34.76 7.23 -14.70
CA TRP A 873 -33.53 6.56 -15.14
C TRP A 873 -32.43 6.67 -14.09
N THR A 874 -31.41 5.85 -14.24
CA THR A 874 -30.20 5.80 -13.43
C THR A 874 -28.98 6.04 -14.32
N VAL A 875 -27.78 5.99 -13.73
CA VAL A 875 -26.52 6.06 -14.49
C VAL A 875 -26.35 4.88 -15.47
N TRP A 876 -27.08 3.78 -15.29
CA TRP A 876 -26.98 2.56 -16.10
C TRP A 876 -27.91 2.53 -17.32
N ASP A 877 -28.88 3.43 -17.38
CA ASP A 877 -29.87 3.50 -18.45
C ASP A 877 -29.37 4.39 -19.59
N ARG A 878 -29.66 4.00 -20.84
CA ARG A 878 -29.20 4.67 -22.06
C ARG A 878 -30.27 4.70 -23.14
#